data_AF-A0A2D9TEB9-F1
#
_entry.id   AF-A0A2D9TEB9-F1
#
_cell.length_a   1.000
_cell.length_b   1.000
_cell.length_c   1.000
_cell.angle_alpha   90.00
_cell.angle_beta   90.00
_cell.angle_gamma   90.00
#
_symmetry.space_group_name_H-M   'P 1'
#
loop_
_entity.id
_entity.type
_entity.pdbx_description
1 polymer ?
#
loop_
_entity_poly.entity_id
_entity_poly.type
_entity_poly.pdbx_seq_one_letter_code
_entity_poly.pdbx_strand_id
1 'polypeptide(L)'
;MAFLLFGTNVAEAYTTRVHIMLANDVRRNLIAEGGVGLRLQGSDHVVLLSSEDSEAIMEEPLAFRAGAVGPDNLVFPAMTDGSHGVEQDPYRQCESLYEAALTRTERAYALGCFLHGATDAIAHHFVNAFTGETFTLTPLSTSRLSSYHNVVGHIVTEATIQEAFVETDAARFDAGQLEHSLPQDFILRTYFALDSAVWQRLAEHPNAKLETARAADPEGDILDWAQNAGLGAWEQIALAPVYVDQVQAERAALRTFIEAEIADMQDPSSERGGELGVAAGPDGTLGTPDDTTACTSGCPSLAARYHVFVRILQPRLDAGGRELPSAFDALSDAIGDQLHGFLPALVQVIANLSAELNSPVAADGEDHGFDIDASIVSAAFEPVTDWADTLVDTTSSGFDGLADTITPAWYEDLSLFFQSLGVDITVGNVLRVLFGPLLDQIRETLVTEVVGRAQVYLEELKSAYDEENESWHLAVDTMLADSTPADADGHALERILDSGLYAYSLDLTAAAFGNHEVLLVDGDPIAQGPASFDASYTHEWTQIGRCSYLRDAVFPHGTHLAALLSFDLAGTWLDSALSDDSPAECHDGDLDRFGDPSAETCAFTTLPELLENPVGSVSRAYPPEHGEGADGCQGLTVPGLPEPPAVEPDGGPGATGDAGDTTPTSDDGGCGCATPGHTGGSAPWLLLVGLVGLLALRRRRAGAALLALLFFVGCGDDDGDTAMMDAGTPMDSAVPMDAPMTDAETPTDAGPDLRQELLEALDGTVWSGLQARDEGGALVERAYEQHFDAGELRWGEIRNPYGPGRQRVLRTFNPSVMDRELTVDSTVMIPTGWETPEPLRGRRDTWTFEVVDGDPRQLVLTDTETGIEETYAEGAWPAPEGGLLAEVRVFGSTGAVYDAYCGAGFSSWEDGPVLDFARGTSATLPLAEDVAAGTVLGEWADGVGTFAVTDLDGFARLGGTELSAQANFTVRYTGTLSHTGHLSVREEDDSYRRMASWVFVGGDVGGSRGSALHEIYHFTGDDDETVSATPTGDSVDIEVIVVWCSTAGETAFTLQQSLTSASGPWETVGTGATAALDAALFPPVL
;
A
#
# COMPACT_ATOMS: atom_id res chain seq x y z
N MET A 1 34.14 -19.76 -7.42
CA MET A 1 34.52 -19.70 -5.98
C MET A 1 35.49 -18.55 -5.78
N ALA A 2 34.94 -17.35 -5.87
CA ALA A 2 35.54 -16.06 -5.57
C ALA A 2 34.33 -15.15 -5.37
N PHE A 3 33.77 -15.16 -4.15
CA PHE A 3 32.69 -14.25 -3.79
C PHE A 3 33.30 -12.86 -3.68
N LEU A 4 32.68 -11.88 -4.34
CA LEU A 4 33.08 -10.48 -4.23
C LEU A 4 32.55 -9.92 -2.92
N LEU A 5 33.46 -9.33 -2.14
CA LEU A 5 33.13 -8.50 -1.01
C LEU A 5 32.53 -7.19 -1.55
N PHE A 6 31.21 -7.05 -1.42
CA PHE A 6 30.51 -5.78 -1.59
C PHE A 6 29.96 -5.38 -0.23
N GLY A 7 30.80 -4.73 0.58
CA GLY A 7 30.41 -4.22 1.89
C GLY A 7 29.85 -2.81 1.76
N THR A 8 28.55 -2.65 1.93
CA THR A 8 27.94 -1.37 2.30
C THR A 8 28.15 -1.20 3.80
N ASN A 9 29.11 -0.37 4.19
CA ASN A 9 29.25 0.09 5.58
C ASN A 9 28.65 1.48 5.62
N VAL A 10 27.61 1.65 6.42
CA VAL A 10 26.89 2.92 6.54
C VAL A 10 26.64 3.18 8.02
N ALA A 11 26.62 4.45 8.42
CA ALA A 11 26.27 4.81 9.80
C ALA A 11 24.75 4.67 9.94
N GLU A 12 24.24 4.12 11.05
CA GLU A 12 22.81 3.91 11.23
C GLU A 12 22.33 4.43 12.59
N ALA A 13 21.17 5.09 12.58
CA ALA A 13 20.40 5.42 13.75
C ALA A 13 19.70 4.18 14.31
N TYR A 14 19.46 4.16 15.62
CA TYR A 14 18.78 3.08 16.32
C TYR A 14 18.16 3.54 17.65
N THR A 15 16.92 4.03 17.62
CA THR A 15 15.88 3.75 18.64
C THR A 15 14.50 4.33 18.25
N THR A 16 13.82 3.63 17.34
CA THR A 16 12.49 4.06 16.86
C THR A 16 11.42 4.14 17.96
N ARG A 17 11.60 3.38 19.04
CA ARG A 17 10.75 3.42 20.24
C ARG A 17 10.69 4.80 20.90
N VAL A 18 11.78 5.57 20.84
CA VAL A 18 11.81 6.93 21.43
C VAL A 18 10.91 7.89 20.64
N HIS A 19 10.86 7.81 19.30
CA HIS A 19 9.90 8.61 18.53
C HIS A 19 8.45 8.28 18.86
N ILE A 20 8.10 7.00 19.03
CA ILE A 20 6.75 6.59 19.43
C ILE A 20 6.40 7.17 20.81
N MET A 21 7.35 7.15 21.74
CA MET A 21 7.21 7.76 23.07
C MET A 21 7.04 9.29 22.96
N LEU A 22 7.82 9.98 22.13
CA LEU A 22 7.67 11.42 21.89
C LEU A 22 6.35 11.77 21.18
N ALA A 23 5.87 10.94 20.25
CA ALA A 23 4.55 11.08 19.62
C ALA A 23 3.40 10.97 20.64
N ASN A 24 3.52 10.05 21.60
CA ASN A 24 2.60 9.98 22.73
C ASN A 24 2.65 11.27 23.59
N ASP A 25 3.82 11.86 23.80
CA ASP A 25 4.00 13.09 24.59
C ASP A 25 3.45 14.33 23.88
N VAL A 26 3.69 14.47 22.57
CA VAL A 26 3.07 15.49 21.71
C VAL A 26 1.54 15.38 21.74
N ARG A 27 0.99 14.17 21.58
CA ARG A 27 -0.46 13.94 21.68
C ARG A 27 -1.00 14.28 23.09
N ARG A 28 -0.27 13.96 24.16
CA ARG A 28 -0.65 14.33 25.54
C ARG A 28 -0.62 15.84 25.77
N ASN A 29 0.35 16.55 25.21
CA ASN A 29 0.45 18.02 25.23
C ASN A 29 -0.76 18.65 24.52
N LEU A 30 -1.06 18.21 23.30
CA LEU A 30 -2.21 18.68 22.52
C LEU A 30 -3.54 18.50 23.26
N ILE A 31 -3.75 17.34 23.89
CA ILE A 31 -4.94 17.06 24.72
C ILE A 31 -4.98 17.97 25.96
N ALA A 32 -3.84 18.24 26.60
CA ALA A 32 -3.76 19.10 27.79
C ALA A 32 -4.10 20.57 27.48
N GLU A 33 -3.71 21.08 26.32
CA GLU A 33 -4.09 22.41 25.81
C GLU A 33 -5.51 22.43 25.18
N GLY A 34 -6.23 21.32 25.20
CA GLY A 34 -7.64 21.24 24.77
C GLY A 34 -7.85 21.04 23.27
N GLY A 35 -6.85 20.51 22.55
CA GLY A 35 -6.94 20.15 21.14
C GLY A 35 -6.78 21.32 20.16
N VAL A 36 -6.16 22.41 20.58
CA VAL A 36 -5.98 23.63 19.76
C VAL A 36 -4.53 24.04 19.51
N GLY A 37 -3.57 23.39 20.19
CA GLY A 37 -2.16 23.78 20.13
C GLY A 37 -1.23 22.92 20.97
N LEU A 38 0.06 23.15 20.81
CA LEU A 38 1.15 22.50 21.54
C LEU A 38 1.93 23.55 22.35
N ARG A 39 2.02 23.36 23.66
CA ARG A 39 2.82 24.21 24.55
C ARG A 39 4.30 23.89 24.40
N LEU A 40 5.11 24.91 24.14
CA LEU A 40 6.56 24.76 24.13
C LEU A 40 7.11 24.53 25.55
N GLN A 41 8.21 23.80 25.64
CA GLN A 41 8.97 23.63 26.87
C GLN A 41 9.90 24.84 27.07
N GLY A 42 10.22 25.18 28.31
CA GLY A 42 11.10 26.33 28.63
C GLY A 42 10.58 27.73 28.25
N SER A 43 9.48 27.86 27.50
CA SER A 43 8.89 29.15 27.10
C SER A 43 7.38 29.23 27.37
N ASP A 44 6.82 30.45 27.38
CA ASP A 44 5.39 30.69 27.61
C ASP A 44 4.51 30.45 26.36
N HIS A 45 5.10 30.05 25.23
CA HIS A 45 4.44 29.94 23.93
C HIS A 45 3.57 28.69 23.79
N VAL A 46 2.53 28.80 22.96
CA VAL A 46 1.68 27.68 22.52
C VAL A 46 1.52 27.80 21.02
N VAL A 47 2.09 26.87 20.27
CA VAL A 47 1.92 26.79 18.81
C VAL A 47 0.50 26.34 18.51
N LEU A 48 -0.23 27.02 17.63
CA LEU A 48 -1.59 26.64 17.25
C LEU A 48 -1.56 25.75 16.01
N LEU A 49 -2.31 24.66 16.06
CA LEU A 49 -2.44 23.70 14.95
C LEU A 49 -3.74 23.95 14.18
N SER A 50 -3.82 23.45 12.95
CA SER A 50 -5.12 23.35 12.28
C SER A 50 -6.03 22.36 13.01
N SER A 51 -7.35 22.48 12.84
CA SER A 51 -8.30 21.51 13.40
C SER A 51 -8.12 20.11 12.81
N GLU A 52 -7.73 20.04 11.54
CA GLU A 52 -7.58 18.78 10.81
C GLU A 52 -6.34 18.01 11.26
N ASP A 53 -5.22 18.70 11.49
CA ASP A 53 -3.99 18.09 12.02
C ASP A 53 -4.17 17.72 13.50
N SER A 54 -4.86 18.56 14.27
CA SER A 54 -5.20 18.27 15.66
C SER A 54 -6.08 17.03 15.79
N GLU A 55 -7.11 16.89 14.94
CA GLU A 55 -7.93 15.68 14.88
C GLU A 55 -7.12 14.46 14.43
N ALA A 56 -6.22 14.60 13.46
CA ALA A 56 -5.38 13.49 12.99
C ALA A 56 -4.48 12.93 14.11
N ILE A 57 -3.78 13.81 14.83
CA ILE A 57 -2.91 13.42 15.95
C ILE A 57 -3.73 12.82 17.12
N MET A 58 -4.91 13.36 17.42
CA MET A 58 -5.71 12.91 18.56
C MET A 58 -6.48 11.61 18.28
N GLU A 59 -7.12 11.48 17.12
CA GLU A 59 -8.08 10.40 16.83
C GLU A 59 -7.45 9.21 16.07
N GLU A 60 -6.31 9.39 15.40
CA GLU A 60 -5.61 8.31 14.63
C GLU A 60 -4.24 7.96 15.25
N PRO A 61 -4.12 7.70 16.57
CA PRO A 61 -2.83 7.60 17.26
C PRO A 61 -1.94 6.48 16.73
N LEU A 62 -2.50 5.36 16.26
CA LEU A 62 -1.72 4.23 15.75
C LEU A 62 -0.98 4.59 14.45
N ALA A 63 -1.60 5.38 13.57
CA ALA A 63 -0.98 5.85 12.35
C ALA A 63 -0.01 7.00 12.60
N PHE A 64 -0.32 7.90 13.55
CA PHE A 64 0.63 8.93 13.99
C PHE A 64 1.93 8.33 14.56
N ARG A 65 1.80 7.29 15.41
CA ARG A 65 2.96 6.53 15.92
C ARG A 65 3.72 5.81 14.80
N ALA A 66 3.02 5.16 13.86
CA ALA A 66 3.67 4.48 12.74
C ALA A 66 4.42 5.48 11.84
N GLY A 67 3.88 6.68 11.65
CA GLY A 67 4.53 7.79 10.96
C GLY A 67 5.74 8.35 11.72
N ALA A 68 5.73 8.31 13.05
CA ALA A 68 6.88 8.64 13.89
C ALA A 68 8.00 7.58 13.81
N VAL A 69 7.75 6.43 13.20
CA VAL A 69 8.77 5.46 12.72
C VAL A 69 8.93 5.57 11.19
N GLY A 70 8.23 6.50 10.56
CA GLY A 70 7.80 6.48 9.15
C GLY A 70 8.91 6.14 8.15
N PRO A 71 10.03 6.88 8.15
CA PRO A 71 11.21 6.61 7.34
C PRO A 71 11.89 5.28 7.70
N ASP A 72 12.28 5.09 8.96
CA ASP A 72 12.89 3.87 9.51
C ASP A 72 12.15 2.56 9.21
N ASN A 73 10.83 2.60 8.96
CA ASN A 73 10.07 1.41 8.58
C ASN A 73 10.53 0.78 7.26
N LEU A 74 11.03 1.57 6.32
CA LEU A 74 11.07 1.20 4.90
C LEU A 74 12.25 0.30 4.53
N VAL A 75 13.20 0.13 5.44
CA VAL A 75 14.44 -0.61 5.25
C VAL A 75 14.74 -1.46 6.48
N PHE A 76 15.67 -2.41 6.34
CA PHE A 76 16.07 -3.22 7.48
C PHE A 76 16.68 -2.35 8.58
N PRO A 77 16.47 -2.72 9.86
CA PRO A 77 17.15 -2.08 10.98
C PRO A 77 18.65 -2.10 10.76
N ALA A 78 19.28 -0.97 11.02
CA ALA A 78 20.69 -0.77 10.75
C ALA A 78 21.06 -1.12 9.28
N MET A 79 20.31 -0.62 8.31
CA MET A 79 20.87 -0.30 7.00
C MET A 79 20.37 1.09 6.65
N THR A 80 21.24 2.05 6.37
CA THR A 80 20.76 3.37 5.91
C THR A 80 19.83 3.23 4.72
N ASP A 81 18.86 4.12 4.64
CA ASP A 81 18.00 4.25 3.49
C ASP A 81 18.08 5.62 2.84
N GLY A 82 17.53 5.73 1.64
CA GLY A 82 17.31 7.03 1.02
C GLY A 82 16.14 7.80 1.63
N SER A 83 15.37 7.22 2.54
CA SER A 83 14.12 7.81 3.06
C SER A 83 14.37 8.81 4.22
N HIS A 84 15.47 8.68 4.95
CA HIS A 84 15.97 9.67 5.93
C HIS A 84 16.57 10.93 5.28
N GLY A 85 16.87 10.89 3.98
CA GLY A 85 17.67 11.91 3.30
C GLY A 85 17.39 12.06 1.82
N VAL A 86 16.12 11.88 1.39
CA VAL A 86 15.73 11.90 -0.02
C VAL A 86 16.28 13.16 -0.71
N GLU A 87 17.32 12.96 -1.53
CA GLU A 87 18.09 13.98 -2.23
C GLU A 87 18.51 15.21 -1.40
N GLN A 88 18.85 15.02 -0.11
CA GLN A 88 19.25 16.13 0.79
C GLN A 88 18.12 17.13 1.11
N ASP A 89 16.85 16.73 0.98
CA ASP A 89 15.68 17.47 1.47
C ASP A 89 14.63 16.52 2.08
N PRO A 90 14.93 15.92 3.25
CA PRO A 90 14.12 14.83 3.80
C PRO A 90 12.77 15.31 4.33
N TYR A 91 12.65 16.57 4.75
CA TYR A 91 11.36 17.16 5.13
C TYR A 91 10.39 17.25 3.94
N ARG A 92 10.89 17.31 2.69
CA ARG A 92 10.05 17.26 1.49
C ARG A 92 9.46 15.88 1.23
N GLN A 93 10.04 14.81 1.75
CA GLN A 93 9.37 13.50 1.79
C GLN A 93 8.12 13.60 2.66
N CYS A 94 8.25 14.12 3.88
CA CYS A 94 7.11 14.28 4.80
C CYS A 94 6.04 15.22 4.24
N GLU A 95 6.42 16.32 3.57
CA GLU A 95 5.46 17.20 2.88
C GLU A 95 4.80 16.48 1.69
N SER A 96 5.55 15.71 0.90
CA SER A 96 4.98 14.95 -0.23
C SER A 96 4.02 13.84 0.23
N LEU A 97 4.26 13.23 1.40
CA LEU A 97 3.28 12.38 2.08
C LEU A 97 2.05 13.17 2.51
N TYR A 98 2.23 14.33 3.12
CA TYR A 98 1.14 15.18 3.58
C TYR A 98 0.24 15.68 2.44
N GLU A 99 0.83 16.11 1.32
CA GLU A 99 0.14 16.47 0.07
C GLU A 99 -0.60 15.27 -0.56
N ALA A 100 -0.08 14.04 -0.41
CA ALA A 100 -0.67 12.81 -0.95
C ALA A 100 -1.75 12.16 -0.05
N ALA A 101 -1.92 12.64 1.18
CA ALA A 101 -2.87 12.10 2.15
C ALA A 101 -4.33 12.43 1.77
N LEU A 102 -5.14 11.38 1.59
CA LEU A 102 -6.56 11.48 1.25
C LEU A 102 -7.47 11.26 2.48
N THR A 103 -6.96 10.61 3.52
CA THR A 103 -7.70 10.30 4.76
C THR A 103 -7.02 10.88 6.00
N ARG A 104 -7.76 10.93 7.12
CA ARG A 104 -7.21 11.39 8.41
C ARG A 104 -6.06 10.47 8.88
N THR A 105 -6.20 9.16 8.70
CA THR A 105 -5.19 8.15 9.07
C THR A 105 -3.89 8.35 8.28
N GLU A 106 -3.98 8.65 6.99
CA GLU A 106 -2.82 8.95 6.13
C GLU A 106 -2.16 10.28 6.52
N ARG A 107 -2.96 11.31 6.84
CA ARG A 107 -2.46 12.61 7.32
C ARG A 107 -1.75 12.47 8.67
N ALA A 108 -2.26 11.64 9.57
CA ALA A 108 -1.62 11.32 10.84
C ALA A 108 -0.25 10.65 10.61
N TYR A 109 -0.13 9.72 9.66
CA TYR A 109 1.15 9.13 9.27
C TYR A 109 2.13 10.18 8.74
N ALA A 110 1.68 11.09 7.86
CA ALA A 110 2.54 12.16 7.34
C ALA A 110 3.00 13.16 8.42
N LEU A 111 2.13 13.52 9.38
CA LEU A 111 2.51 14.33 10.55
C LEU A 111 3.51 13.58 11.46
N GLY A 112 3.42 12.26 11.55
CA GLY A 112 4.42 11.44 12.24
C GLY A 112 5.81 11.56 11.61
N CYS A 113 5.92 11.59 10.28
CA CYS A 113 7.18 11.76 9.56
C CYS A 113 7.89 13.08 9.94
N PHE A 114 7.11 14.17 10.05
CA PHE A 114 7.62 15.45 10.53
C PHE A 114 8.09 15.43 11.99
N LEU A 115 7.44 14.62 12.85
CA LEU A 115 7.91 14.43 14.23
C LEU A 115 9.26 13.72 14.24
N HIS A 116 9.37 12.56 13.59
CA HIS A 116 10.62 11.78 13.50
C HIS A 116 11.79 12.69 13.09
N GLY A 117 11.72 13.30 11.91
CA GLY A 117 12.80 14.15 11.41
C GLY A 117 13.13 15.35 12.30
N ALA A 118 12.13 15.98 12.92
CA ALA A 118 12.35 17.06 13.88
C ALA A 118 13.02 16.57 15.18
N THR A 119 12.74 15.34 15.62
CA THR A 119 13.37 14.75 16.80
C THR A 119 14.81 14.28 16.51
N ASP A 120 15.10 13.76 15.32
CA ASP A 120 16.45 13.35 14.90
C ASP A 120 17.38 14.53 14.64
N ALA A 121 16.86 15.61 14.06
CA ALA A 121 17.61 16.85 13.89
C ALA A 121 18.16 17.42 15.22
N ILE A 122 17.55 17.05 16.35
CA ILE A 122 18.05 17.38 17.70
C ILE A 122 18.89 16.22 18.25
N ALA A 123 18.42 14.98 18.17
CA ALA A 123 19.12 13.81 18.72
C ALA A 123 20.50 13.63 18.09
N HIS A 124 20.63 13.66 16.76
CA HIS A 124 21.89 13.41 16.09
C HIS A 124 22.93 14.53 16.23
N HIS A 125 22.52 15.74 16.61
CA HIS A 125 23.47 16.77 17.03
C HIS A 125 24.25 16.31 18.28
N PHE A 126 23.59 15.58 19.19
CA PHE A 126 24.18 14.88 20.34
C PHE A 126 24.89 13.57 19.93
N VAL A 127 24.23 12.67 19.17
CA VAL A 127 24.80 11.36 18.83
C VAL A 127 26.13 11.51 18.09
N ASN A 128 26.17 12.32 17.03
CA ASN A 128 27.38 12.56 16.23
C ASN A 128 28.52 13.17 17.04
N ALA A 129 28.22 13.89 18.12
CA ALA A 129 29.22 14.43 19.03
C ALA A 129 29.84 13.35 19.94
N PHE A 130 29.05 12.37 20.34
CA PHE A 130 29.45 11.29 21.25
C PHE A 130 30.14 10.13 20.51
N THR A 131 29.80 9.92 19.24
CA THR A 131 30.49 9.00 18.33
C THR A 131 31.75 9.62 17.70
N GLY A 132 31.79 10.96 17.61
CA GLY A 132 32.94 11.72 17.09
C GLY A 132 33.01 11.80 15.56
N GLU A 133 31.95 11.39 14.88
CA GLU A 133 31.81 11.42 13.41
C GLU A 133 30.42 11.93 13.05
N THR A 134 30.31 12.75 12.00
CA THR A 134 29.01 13.17 11.46
C THR A 134 28.37 12.02 10.70
N PHE A 135 27.10 11.75 10.97
CA PHE A 135 26.31 10.87 10.12
C PHE A 135 26.22 11.43 8.70
N THR A 136 26.55 10.60 7.70
CA THR A 136 26.46 10.95 6.28
C THR A 136 25.94 9.77 5.48
N LEU A 137 24.78 9.93 4.84
CA LEU A 137 24.15 8.89 3.99
C LEU A 137 24.96 8.55 2.74
N THR A 138 25.98 9.36 2.41
CA THR A 138 26.98 9.08 1.37
C THR A 138 28.36 8.88 1.99
N PRO A 139 28.66 7.69 2.55
CA PRO A 139 30.02 7.41 3.00
C PRO A 139 31.01 7.54 1.85
N LEU A 140 32.21 8.01 2.21
CA LEU A 140 33.45 7.90 1.42
C LEU A 140 33.92 6.44 1.36
N SER A 141 33.03 5.59 0.84
CA SER A 141 33.03 4.11 0.84
C SER A 141 34.11 3.45 -0.01
N THR A 142 34.99 4.26 -0.63
CA THR A 142 36.15 3.75 -1.38
C THR A 142 37.48 3.92 -0.65
N SER A 143 37.51 4.59 0.51
CA SER A 143 38.74 4.83 1.29
C SER A 143 38.63 4.58 2.80
N ARG A 144 37.48 4.81 3.45
CA ARG A 144 37.30 4.37 4.85
C ARG A 144 37.08 2.85 4.90
N LEU A 145 37.87 2.19 5.74
CA LEU A 145 37.85 0.73 5.90
C LEU A 145 36.55 0.28 6.58
N SER A 146 36.09 -0.91 6.20
CA SER A 146 34.91 -1.58 6.76
C SER A 146 35.01 -1.78 8.28
N SER A 147 34.41 -0.89 9.06
CA SER A 147 34.26 -1.06 10.50
C SER A 147 32.86 -0.61 10.94
N TYR A 148 32.10 -1.55 11.48
CA TYR A 148 30.86 -1.29 12.22
C TYR A 148 31.07 -0.42 13.47
N HIS A 149 32.31 -0.07 13.83
CA HIS A 149 32.67 0.73 15.01
C HIS A 149 31.82 2.00 15.19
N ASN A 150 31.69 2.82 14.15
CA ASN A 150 30.87 4.04 14.23
C ASN A 150 29.37 3.72 14.33
N VAL A 151 28.91 2.65 13.67
CA VAL A 151 27.52 2.16 13.70
C VAL A 151 27.14 1.73 15.11
N VAL A 152 27.96 0.87 15.73
CA VAL A 152 27.78 0.44 17.13
C VAL A 152 27.83 1.65 18.07
N GLY A 153 28.69 2.63 17.79
CA GLY A 153 28.72 3.89 18.54
C GLY A 153 27.39 4.65 18.50
N HIS A 154 26.76 4.77 17.33
CA HIS A 154 25.43 5.40 17.19
C HIS A 154 24.39 4.59 17.96
N ILE A 155 24.29 3.29 17.67
CA ILE A 155 23.34 2.36 18.33
C ILE A 155 23.41 2.47 19.86
N VAL A 156 24.61 2.44 20.44
CA VAL A 156 24.80 2.49 21.90
C VAL A 156 24.50 3.87 22.48
N THR A 157 24.88 4.94 21.78
CA THR A 157 24.62 6.32 22.20
C THR A 157 23.12 6.63 22.22
N GLU A 158 22.39 6.14 21.22
CA GLU A 158 20.95 6.30 21.11
C GLU A 158 20.18 5.38 22.06
N ALA A 159 20.62 4.13 22.23
CA ALA A 159 20.12 3.25 23.28
C ALA A 159 20.25 3.89 24.67
N THR A 160 21.32 4.65 24.93
CA THR A 160 21.48 5.39 26.20
C THR A 160 20.38 6.46 26.40
N ILE A 161 19.84 7.05 25.33
CA ILE A 161 18.67 7.95 25.40
C ILE A 161 17.40 7.14 25.76
N GLN A 162 17.21 5.97 25.12
CA GLN A 162 16.09 5.06 25.44
C GLN A 162 16.14 4.62 26.90
N GLU A 163 17.30 4.16 27.38
CA GLU A 163 17.57 3.75 28.76
C GLU A 163 17.20 4.87 29.75
N ALA A 164 17.60 6.12 29.50
CA ALA A 164 17.27 7.27 30.34
C ALA A 164 15.75 7.52 30.47
N PHE A 165 14.98 7.33 29.38
CA PHE A 165 13.52 7.40 29.43
C PHE A 165 12.90 6.20 30.17
N VAL A 166 13.45 5.00 30.01
CA VAL A 166 13.01 3.77 30.71
C VAL A 166 13.27 3.86 32.21
N GLU A 167 14.44 4.34 32.64
CA GLU A 167 14.77 4.59 34.05
C GLU A 167 13.82 5.63 34.68
N THR A 168 13.38 6.61 33.88
CA THR A 168 12.44 7.65 34.32
C THR A 168 11.02 7.10 34.48
N ASP A 169 10.49 6.40 33.47
CA ASP A 169 9.15 5.80 33.48
C ASP A 169 9.00 4.69 32.42
N ALA A 170 9.43 3.47 32.75
CA ALA A 170 9.35 2.30 31.87
C ALA A 170 7.93 2.01 31.30
N ALA A 171 6.85 2.44 31.97
CA ALA A 171 5.49 2.24 31.47
C ALA A 171 5.20 3.02 30.16
N ARG A 172 6.07 3.98 29.79
CA ARG A 172 6.07 4.66 28.48
C ARG A 172 6.40 3.72 27.31
N PHE A 173 7.01 2.56 27.59
CA PHE A 173 7.41 1.54 26.62
C PHE A 173 6.58 0.24 26.74
N ASP A 174 5.48 0.27 27.51
CA ASP A 174 4.50 -0.82 27.54
C ASP A 174 3.88 -1.04 26.15
N ALA A 175 3.43 -2.27 25.85
CA ALA A 175 2.86 -2.65 24.55
C ALA A 175 1.80 -1.67 24.00
N GLY A 176 0.85 -1.20 24.80
CA GLY A 176 -0.18 -0.25 24.34
C GLY A 176 0.32 1.18 24.09
N GLN A 177 1.53 1.53 24.55
CA GLN A 177 2.19 2.79 24.21
C GLN A 177 2.97 2.69 22.90
N LEU A 178 3.61 1.54 22.64
CA LEU A 178 4.38 1.29 21.42
C LEU A 178 3.55 0.76 20.24
N GLU A 179 2.34 0.25 20.49
CA GLU A 179 1.40 -0.21 19.46
C GLU A 179 1.15 0.88 18.41
N HIS A 180 1.35 0.53 17.14
CA HIS A 180 1.22 1.40 15.98
C HIS A 180 0.67 0.59 14.81
N SER A 181 0.21 1.25 13.75
CA SER A 181 -0.34 0.57 12.57
C SER A 181 0.00 1.33 11.29
N LEU A 182 0.65 0.63 10.37
CA LEU A 182 1.09 1.16 9.08
C LEU A 182 -0.08 1.19 8.09
N PRO A 183 -0.40 2.35 7.48
CA PRO A 183 -1.43 2.44 6.44
C PRO A 183 -0.89 1.82 5.14
N GLN A 184 -0.98 0.49 5.01
CA GLN A 184 -0.31 -0.27 3.94
C GLN A 184 -0.67 0.24 2.52
N ASP A 185 -1.94 0.49 2.23
CA ASP A 185 -2.39 1.03 0.94
C ASP A 185 -1.82 2.43 0.63
N PHE A 186 -1.56 3.23 1.66
CA PHE A 186 -0.93 4.54 1.51
C PHE A 186 0.56 4.39 1.20
N ILE A 187 1.26 3.51 1.92
CA ILE A 187 2.68 3.19 1.68
C ILE A 187 2.87 2.61 0.27
N LEU A 188 1.99 1.70 -0.18
CA LEU A 188 2.01 1.21 -1.56
C LEU A 188 1.83 2.36 -2.57
N ARG A 189 0.89 3.28 -2.31
CA ARG A 189 0.59 4.42 -3.19
C ARG A 189 1.67 5.51 -3.18
N THR A 190 2.45 5.67 -2.11
CA THR A 190 3.47 6.73 -1.99
C THR A 190 4.89 6.21 -2.23
N TYR A 191 5.27 5.10 -1.60
CA TYR A 191 6.64 4.57 -1.67
C TYR A 191 6.85 3.49 -2.74
N PHE A 192 5.79 2.91 -3.30
CA PHE A 192 5.91 1.82 -4.29
C PHE A 192 5.13 2.05 -5.60
N ALA A 193 4.54 3.24 -5.81
CA ALA A 193 3.91 3.62 -7.07
C ALA A 193 4.88 4.44 -7.93
N LEU A 194 5.13 4.02 -9.17
CA LEU A 194 6.12 4.65 -10.06
C LEU A 194 5.80 6.10 -10.44
N ASP A 195 4.55 6.57 -10.26
CA ASP A 195 4.11 7.93 -10.53
C ASP A 195 3.97 8.82 -9.28
N SER A 196 4.23 8.26 -8.09
CA SER A 196 4.24 9.01 -6.83
C SER A 196 5.40 10.02 -6.75
N ALA A 197 5.12 11.21 -6.23
CA ALA A 197 6.15 12.21 -5.92
C ALA A 197 7.17 11.74 -4.87
N VAL A 198 6.74 10.89 -3.92
CA VAL A 198 7.62 10.30 -2.89
C VAL A 198 8.57 9.28 -3.52
N TRP A 199 8.04 8.32 -4.29
CA TRP A 199 8.87 7.33 -4.98
C TRP A 199 9.82 7.96 -6.00
N GLN A 200 9.34 8.90 -6.82
CA GLN A 200 10.16 9.56 -7.84
C GLN A 200 11.42 10.20 -7.26
N ARG A 201 11.30 10.87 -6.11
CA ARG A 201 12.45 11.44 -5.40
C ARG A 201 13.33 10.36 -4.75
N LEU A 202 12.73 9.41 -4.02
CA LEU A 202 13.46 8.31 -3.36
C LEU A 202 14.29 7.48 -4.35
N ALA A 203 13.76 7.26 -5.56
CA ALA A 203 14.34 6.41 -6.57
C ALA A 203 15.19 7.13 -7.62
N GLU A 204 15.31 8.47 -7.63
CA GLU A 204 16.02 9.21 -8.69
C GLU A 204 17.45 8.69 -8.90
N HIS A 205 18.26 8.64 -7.83
CA HIS A 205 19.64 8.15 -7.89
C HIS A 205 19.75 6.61 -8.10
N PRO A 206 19.02 5.74 -7.37
CA PRO A 206 18.95 4.30 -7.65
C PRO A 206 18.59 3.98 -9.11
N ASN A 207 17.56 4.63 -9.64
CA ASN A 207 17.08 4.41 -11.00
C ASN A 207 18.09 4.92 -12.04
N ALA A 208 18.79 6.03 -11.77
CA ALA A 208 19.89 6.49 -12.63
C ALA A 208 21.07 5.51 -12.67
N LYS A 209 21.39 4.82 -11.57
CA LYS A 209 22.38 3.71 -11.54
C LYS A 209 21.90 2.53 -12.40
N LEU A 210 20.65 2.11 -12.23
CA LEU A 210 20.04 1.00 -12.99
C LEU A 210 20.01 1.29 -14.50
N GLU A 211 19.54 2.47 -14.90
CA GLU A 211 19.53 2.91 -16.30
C GLU A 211 20.95 3.04 -16.89
N THR A 212 21.95 3.39 -16.08
CA THR A 212 23.36 3.38 -16.50
C THR A 212 23.86 1.96 -16.77
N ALA A 213 23.51 0.99 -15.93
CA ALA A 213 23.83 -0.43 -16.14
C ALA A 213 23.12 -0.99 -17.38
N ARG A 214 21.81 -0.71 -17.54
CA ARG A 214 21.00 -1.05 -18.72
C ARG A 214 21.57 -0.45 -20.02
N ALA A 215 22.05 0.79 -19.97
CA ALA A 215 22.71 1.42 -21.13
C ALA A 215 24.09 0.82 -21.46
N ALA A 216 24.77 0.22 -20.48
CA ALA A 216 26.06 -0.45 -20.65
C ALA A 216 25.91 -1.86 -21.25
N ASP A 217 24.83 -2.58 -20.91
CA ASP A 217 24.47 -3.88 -21.52
C ASP A 217 22.99 -3.94 -21.97
N PRO A 218 22.65 -3.41 -23.16
CA PRO A 218 21.27 -3.39 -23.66
C PRO A 218 20.70 -4.75 -24.08
N GLU A 219 21.49 -5.83 -24.04
CA GLU A 219 21.04 -7.21 -24.32
C GLU A 219 20.97 -8.07 -23.04
N GLY A 220 21.39 -7.53 -21.88
CA GLY A 220 21.25 -8.17 -20.57
C GLY A 220 19.81 -8.16 -20.04
N ASP A 221 19.63 -8.76 -18.85
CA ASP A 221 18.33 -8.82 -18.15
C ASP A 221 18.31 -7.98 -16.86
N ILE A 222 17.17 -7.93 -16.18
CA ILE A 222 16.99 -7.11 -14.98
C ILE A 222 17.89 -7.52 -13.81
N LEU A 223 18.21 -8.81 -13.67
CA LEU A 223 19.11 -9.33 -12.64
C LEU A 223 20.56 -8.92 -12.96
N ASP A 224 20.99 -9.08 -14.22
CA ASP A 224 22.30 -8.60 -14.69
C ASP A 224 22.42 -7.08 -14.48
N TRP A 225 21.40 -6.28 -14.81
CA TRP A 225 21.42 -4.84 -14.58
C TRP A 225 21.48 -4.48 -13.09
N ALA A 226 20.67 -5.10 -12.24
CA ALA A 226 20.67 -4.83 -10.80
C ALA A 226 22.01 -5.22 -10.13
N GLN A 227 22.60 -6.35 -10.51
CA GLN A 227 23.92 -6.78 -10.02
C GLN A 227 25.05 -5.87 -10.51
N ASN A 228 25.00 -5.39 -11.76
CA ASN A 228 26.03 -4.51 -12.33
C ASN A 228 25.87 -3.03 -11.98
N ALA A 229 24.69 -2.58 -11.56
CA ALA A 229 24.42 -1.21 -11.13
C ALA A 229 25.08 -0.85 -9.78
N GLY A 230 25.50 -1.84 -8.99
CA GLY A 230 26.14 -1.61 -7.69
C GLY A 230 25.19 -1.03 -6.64
N LEU A 231 23.93 -1.45 -6.68
CA LEU A 231 22.86 -1.00 -5.79
C LEU A 231 23.05 -1.55 -4.36
N GLY A 232 22.88 -0.68 -3.37
CA GLY A 232 22.75 -1.07 -1.96
C GLY A 232 21.43 -1.77 -1.67
N ALA A 233 21.32 -2.44 -0.52
CA ALA A 233 20.14 -3.25 -0.20
C ALA A 233 18.84 -2.42 -0.09
N TRP A 234 18.90 -1.17 0.39
CA TRP A 234 17.74 -0.26 0.34
C TRP A 234 17.37 0.15 -1.08
N GLU A 235 18.37 0.36 -1.95
CA GLU A 235 18.15 0.78 -3.34
C GLU A 235 17.42 -0.33 -4.13
N GLN A 236 17.66 -1.60 -3.78
CA GLN A 236 16.89 -2.73 -4.30
C GLN A 236 15.43 -2.71 -3.84
N ILE A 237 15.15 -2.32 -2.59
CA ILE A 237 13.78 -2.16 -2.06
C ILE A 237 13.08 -1.00 -2.77
N ALA A 238 13.73 0.17 -2.92
CA ALA A 238 13.18 1.31 -3.63
C ALA A 238 12.91 1.02 -5.12
N LEU A 239 13.68 0.14 -5.75
CA LEU A 239 13.49 -0.28 -7.15
C LEU A 239 12.60 -1.52 -7.35
N ALA A 240 12.08 -2.11 -6.26
CA ALA A 240 11.08 -3.18 -6.29
C ALA A 240 9.96 -2.98 -7.34
N PRO A 241 9.28 -1.81 -7.45
CA PRO A 241 8.23 -1.61 -8.45
C PRO A 241 8.76 -1.54 -9.88
N VAL A 242 10.01 -1.12 -10.10
CA VAL A 242 10.65 -1.14 -11.44
C VAL A 242 10.92 -2.58 -11.86
N TYR A 243 11.31 -3.45 -10.93
CA TYR A 243 11.50 -4.87 -11.20
C TYR A 243 10.18 -5.56 -11.55
N VAL A 244 9.10 -5.25 -10.82
CA VAL A 244 7.74 -5.75 -11.15
C VAL A 244 7.27 -5.24 -12.51
N ASP A 245 7.39 -3.94 -12.81
CA ASP A 245 6.96 -3.37 -14.09
C ASP A 245 7.74 -3.94 -15.29
N GLN A 246 9.07 -4.06 -15.15
CA GLN A 246 9.92 -4.69 -16.18
C GLN A 246 9.46 -6.13 -16.49
N VAL A 247 9.17 -6.92 -15.45
CA VAL A 247 8.68 -8.29 -15.59
C VAL A 247 7.28 -8.33 -16.23
N GLN A 248 6.39 -7.41 -15.84
CA GLN A 248 5.06 -7.28 -16.44
C GLN A 248 5.17 -6.96 -17.94
N ALA A 249 6.10 -6.07 -18.32
CA ALA A 249 6.39 -5.73 -19.71
C ALA A 249 7.00 -6.92 -20.50
N GLU A 250 7.92 -7.68 -19.90
CA GLU A 250 8.49 -8.88 -20.52
C GLU A 250 7.46 -10.00 -20.71
N ARG A 251 6.57 -10.19 -19.74
CA ARG A 251 5.42 -11.10 -19.87
C ARG A 251 4.50 -10.71 -21.03
N ALA A 252 4.18 -9.42 -21.16
CA ALA A 252 3.40 -8.91 -22.28
C ALA A 252 4.13 -9.07 -23.63
N ALA A 253 5.45 -8.91 -23.66
CA ALA A 253 6.28 -9.09 -24.85
C ALA A 253 6.39 -10.57 -25.29
N LEU A 254 6.31 -11.53 -24.35
CA LEU A 254 6.44 -12.96 -24.63
C LEU A 254 5.42 -13.48 -25.65
N ARG A 255 4.19 -12.94 -25.67
CA ARG A 255 3.19 -13.25 -26.70
C ARG A 255 3.69 -12.89 -28.10
N THR A 256 4.22 -11.68 -28.24
CA THR A 256 4.76 -11.16 -29.51
C THR A 256 5.95 -11.99 -29.98
N PHE A 257 6.79 -12.48 -29.06
CA PHE A 257 7.87 -13.42 -29.37
C PHE A 257 7.35 -14.74 -29.94
N ILE A 258 6.34 -15.36 -29.30
CA ILE A 258 5.76 -16.62 -29.79
C ILE A 258 5.10 -16.43 -31.17
N GLU A 259 4.37 -15.34 -31.39
CA GLU A 259 3.76 -15.00 -32.68
C GLU A 259 4.82 -14.79 -33.78
N ALA A 260 5.94 -14.12 -33.47
CA ALA A 260 7.06 -13.94 -34.40
C ALA A 260 7.78 -15.26 -34.74
N GLU A 261 7.95 -16.14 -33.75
CA GLU A 261 8.52 -17.48 -33.94
C GLU A 261 7.64 -18.36 -34.85
N ILE A 262 6.31 -18.30 -34.69
CA ILE A 262 5.35 -18.96 -35.59
C ILE A 262 5.50 -18.40 -37.02
N ALA A 263 5.55 -17.08 -37.18
CA ALA A 263 5.67 -16.44 -38.50
C ALA A 263 6.97 -16.82 -39.23
N ASP A 264 8.12 -16.86 -38.52
CA ASP A 264 9.39 -17.29 -39.10
C ASP A 264 9.37 -18.78 -39.48
N MET A 265 8.73 -19.63 -38.68
CA MET A 265 8.54 -21.06 -38.99
C MET A 265 7.53 -21.31 -40.14
N GLN A 266 6.66 -20.35 -40.45
CA GLN A 266 5.75 -20.39 -41.60
C GLN A 266 6.37 -19.84 -42.89
N ASP A 267 7.38 -18.97 -42.82
CA ASP A 267 8.01 -18.38 -44.01
C ASP A 267 8.94 -19.40 -44.71
N PRO A 268 8.58 -19.91 -45.92
CA PRO A 268 9.43 -20.86 -46.64
C PRO A 268 10.74 -20.25 -47.17
N SER A 269 10.97 -18.94 -46.95
CA SER A 269 12.21 -18.23 -47.27
C SER A 269 13.14 -18.00 -46.07
N SER A 270 12.67 -18.24 -44.84
CA SER A 270 13.53 -18.30 -43.65
C SER A 270 14.31 -19.62 -43.61
N GLU A 271 15.33 -19.69 -42.75
CA GLU A 271 16.07 -20.93 -42.54
C GLU A 271 15.20 -22.01 -41.89
N ARG A 272 14.44 -21.64 -40.85
CA ARG A 272 13.57 -22.56 -40.10
C ARG A 272 12.32 -22.97 -40.89
N GLY A 273 11.60 -22.04 -41.49
CA GLY A 273 10.41 -22.35 -42.29
C GLY A 273 10.75 -23.06 -43.60
N GLY A 274 11.92 -22.78 -44.19
CA GLY A 274 12.45 -23.53 -45.33
C GLY A 274 12.83 -24.99 -45.00
N GLU A 275 13.31 -25.25 -43.78
CA GLU A 275 13.56 -26.62 -43.26
C GLU A 275 12.25 -27.32 -42.89
N LEU A 276 11.37 -26.63 -42.16
CA LEU A 276 10.14 -27.17 -41.61
C LEU A 276 9.08 -27.48 -42.68
N GLY A 277 8.98 -26.62 -43.70
CA GLY A 277 8.07 -26.81 -44.84
C GLY A 277 6.61 -27.00 -44.42
N VAL A 278 6.08 -26.06 -43.62
CA VAL A 278 4.67 -26.07 -43.18
C VAL A 278 3.75 -25.80 -44.37
N ALA A 279 2.60 -26.48 -44.41
CA ALA A 279 1.53 -26.24 -45.34
C ALA A 279 0.17 -26.44 -44.66
N ALA A 280 -0.76 -25.53 -44.98
CA ALA A 280 -2.13 -25.51 -44.46
C ALA A 280 -2.81 -26.88 -44.42
N GLY A 281 -3.54 -27.12 -43.33
CA GLY A 281 -4.30 -28.34 -43.10
C GLY A 281 -5.56 -28.48 -43.96
N PRO A 282 -6.40 -29.50 -43.68
CA PRO A 282 -7.75 -29.63 -44.21
C PRO A 282 -8.63 -28.38 -44.12
N ASP A 283 -8.40 -27.49 -43.15
CA ASP A 283 -9.11 -26.21 -43.00
C ASP A 283 -8.71 -25.14 -44.05
N GLY A 284 -7.55 -25.31 -44.70
CA GLY A 284 -7.00 -24.40 -45.70
C GLY A 284 -6.31 -23.13 -45.14
N THR A 285 -6.08 -23.08 -43.83
CA THR A 285 -5.45 -21.97 -43.10
C THR A 285 -4.06 -22.38 -42.61
N LEU A 286 -3.17 -21.41 -42.36
CA LEU A 286 -1.85 -21.61 -41.73
C LEU A 286 -1.90 -21.00 -40.32
N GLY A 287 -1.24 -21.64 -39.35
CA GLY A 287 -1.30 -21.25 -37.94
C GLY A 287 -2.43 -21.95 -37.19
N THR A 288 -2.81 -23.14 -37.64
CA THR A 288 -3.94 -23.92 -37.12
C THR A 288 -3.49 -25.33 -36.72
N PRO A 289 -4.27 -26.04 -35.86
CA PRO A 289 -3.77 -27.25 -35.22
C PRO A 289 -3.68 -28.47 -36.15
N ASP A 290 -4.22 -28.36 -37.36
CA ASP A 290 -4.24 -29.36 -38.44
C ASP A 290 -3.20 -29.08 -39.55
N ASP A 291 -2.35 -28.05 -39.37
CA ASP A 291 -1.18 -27.77 -40.22
C ASP A 291 -0.33 -29.03 -40.46
N THR A 292 0.18 -29.16 -41.68
CA THR A 292 1.05 -30.27 -42.07
C THR A 292 2.49 -29.82 -42.26
N THR A 293 3.46 -30.66 -41.93
CA THR A 293 4.89 -30.40 -42.17
C THR A 293 5.52 -31.52 -42.99
N ALA A 294 6.39 -31.15 -43.94
CA ALA A 294 7.19 -32.11 -44.71
C ALA A 294 8.34 -32.74 -43.89
N CYS A 295 8.58 -32.27 -42.66
CA CYS A 295 9.82 -32.47 -41.92
C CYS A 295 9.69 -33.39 -40.68
N THR A 296 8.57 -34.10 -40.50
CA THR A 296 8.30 -34.95 -39.31
C THR A 296 9.42 -35.94 -38.97
N SER A 297 10.12 -36.50 -39.96
CA SER A 297 11.29 -37.39 -39.74
C SER A 297 12.66 -36.73 -39.90
N GLY A 298 12.71 -35.43 -40.20
CA GLY A 298 13.93 -34.68 -40.55
C GLY A 298 14.34 -33.66 -39.48
N CYS A 299 13.39 -32.91 -38.94
CA CYS A 299 13.59 -31.86 -37.95
C CYS A 299 12.51 -31.93 -36.83
N PRO A 300 12.41 -33.06 -36.11
CA PRO A 300 11.27 -33.32 -35.22
C PRO A 300 11.14 -32.31 -34.06
N SER A 301 12.26 -31.77 -33.56
CA SER A 301 12.25 -30.70 -32.54
C SER A 301 11.71 -29.36 -33.05
N LEU A 302 11.93 -29.04 -34.33
CA LEU A 302 11.42 -27.81 -34.95
C LEU A 302 9.91 -27.93 -35.25
N ALA A 303 9.48 -29.10 -35.73
CA ALA A 303 8.07 -29.44 -35.84
C ALA A 303 7.34 -29.38 -34.48
N ALA A 304 8.00 -29.81 -33.41
CA ALA A 304 7.43 -29.73 -32.08
C ALA A 304 7.29 -28.30 -31.57
N ARG A 305 8.34 -27.46 -31.71
CA ARG A 305 8.28 -26.03 -31.35
C ARG A 305 7.13 -25.33 -32.06
N TYR A 306 6.96 -25.55 -33.37
CA TYR A 306 5.87 -24.97 -34.15
C TYR A 306 4.49 -25.35 -33.62
N HIS A 307 4.18 -26.65 -33.52
CA HIS A 307 2.83 -27.09 -33.14
C HIS A 307 2.49 -26.79 -31.68
N VAL A 308 3.47 -26.70 -30.77
CA VAL A 308 3.21 -26.24 -29.39
C VAL A 308 2.91 -24.74 -29.38
N PHE A 309 3.70 -23.91 -30.06
CA PHE A 309 3.47 -22.46 -30.12
C PHE A 309 2.14 -22.09 -30.78
N VAL A 310 1.76 -22.77 -31.87
CA VAL A 310 0.43 -22.59 -32.48
C VAL A 310 -0.69 -22.96 -31.49
N ARG A 311 -0.57 -24.10 -30.79
CA ARG A 311 -1.64 -24.59 -29.90
C ARG A 311 -1.77 -23.83 -28.59
N ILE A 312 -0.68 -23.28 -28.05
CA ILE A 312 -0.72 -22.52 -26.78
C ILE A 312 -1.42 -21.15 -26.94
N LEU A 313 -1.30 -20.53 -28.13
CA LEU A 313 -1.98 -19.27 -28.48
C LEU A 313 -3.39 -19.46 -29.04
N GLN A 314 -3.82 -20.69 -29.32
CA GLN A 314 -5.18 -20.93 -29.80
C GLN A 314 -6.21 -20.64 -28.69
N PRO A 315 -7.32 -19.98 -29.01
CA PRO A 315 -8.45 -19.85 -28.10
C PRO A 315 -8.92 -21.24 -27.64
N ARG A 316 -9.22 -21.37 -26.36
CA ARG A 316 -9.79 -22.62 -25.82
C ARG A 316 -11.29 -22.63 -26.08
N LEU A 317 -11.90 -23.80 -25.96
CA LEU A 317 -13.36 -23.94 -26.04
C LEU A 317 -13.86 -24.57 -24.74
N ASP A 318 -14.93 -24.00 -24.18
CA ASP A 318 -15.69 -24.65 -23.12
C ASP A 318 -16.57 -25.79 -23.68
N ALA A 319 -17.26 -26.49 -22.78
CA ALA A 319 -18.17 -27.58 -23.13
C ALA A 319 -19.36 -27.20 -24.01
N GLY A 320 -19.79 -25.93 -23.95
CA GLY A 320 -20.81 -25.35 -24.81
C GLY A 320 -20.28 -24.89 -26.17
N GLY A 321 -18.97 -24.99 -26.40
CA GLY A 321 -18.29 -24.45 -27.58
C GLY A 321 -18.14 -22.92 -27.54
N ARG A 322 -18.22 -22.29 -26.36
CA ARG A 322 -17.88 -20.88 -26.17
C ARG A 322 -16.36 -20.73 -26.13
N GLU A 323 -15.89 -19.64 -26.72
CA GLU A 323 -14.47 -19.30 -26.80
C GLU A 323 -13.96 -18.79 -25.45
N LEU A 324 -12.85 -19.38 -24.98
CA LEU A 324 -12.15 -19.05 -23.74
C LEU A 324 -10.75 -18.48 -24.08
N PRO A 325 -10.13 -17.69 -23.19
CA PRO A 325 -8.75 -17.22 -23.36
C PRO A 325 -7.80 -18.36 -23.69
N SER A 326 -6.75 -18.08 -24.48
CA SER A 326 -5.78 -19.11 -24.86
C SER A 326 -5.08 -19.71 -23.63
N ALA A 327 -4.43 -20.86 -23.80
CA ALA A 327 -3.64 -21.45 -22.72
C ALA A 327 -2.52 -20.49 -22.27
N PHE A 328 -1.89 -19.81 -23.23
CA PHE A 328 -0.89 -18.78 -22.96
C PHE A 328 -1.48 -17.60 -22.16
N ASP A 329 -2.63 -17.08 -22.57
CA ASP A 329 -3.23 -15.91 -21.93
C ASP A 329 -3.62 -16.23 -20.48
N ALA A 330 -4.32 -17.34 -20.23
CA ALA A 330 -4.69 -17.75 -18.88
C ALA A 330 -3.48 -17.99 -17.94
N LEU A 331 -2.36 -18.46 -18.49
CA LEU A 331 -1.11 -18.63 -17.73
C LEU A 331 -0.37 -17.31 -17.50
N SER A 332 -0.37 -16.43 -18.50
CA SER A 332 0.16 -15.06 -18.39
C SER A 332 -0.62 -14.27 -17.34
N ASP A 333 -1.95 -14.34 -17.36
CA ASP A 333 -2.81 -13.61 -16.43
C ASP A 333 -2.58 -14.13 -15.00
N ALA A 334 -2.58 -15.45 -14.78
CA ALA A 334 -2.28 -16.04 -13.47
C ALA A 334 -0.88 -15.67 -12.94
N ILE A 335 0.15 -15.61 -13.79
CA ILE A 335 1.48 -15.11 -13.41
C ILE A 335 1.43 -13.61 -13.09
N GLY A 336 0.66 -12.82 -13.83
CA GLY A 336 0.44 -11.39 -13.55
C GLY A 336 -0.21 -11.14 -12.19
N ASP A 337 -1.24 -11.92 -11.85
CA ASP A 337 -1.91 -11.85 -10.55
C ASP A 337 -0.98 -12.22 -9.40
N GLN A 338 -0.16 -13.27 -9.56
CA GLN A 338 0.86 -13.62 -8.57
C GLN A 338 1.91 -12.50 -8.41
N LEU A 339 2.34 -11.86 -9.50
CA LEU A 339 3.30 -10.75 -9.45
C LEU A 339 2.74 -9.52 -8.72
N HIS A 340 1.43 -9.25 -8.81
CA HIS A 340 0.80 -8.19 -8.02
C HIS A 340 0.85 -8.45 -6.51
N GLY A 341 1.00 -9.71 -6.07
CA GLY A 341 1.17 -10.06 -4.66
C GLY A 341 2.50 -9.65 -4.04
N PHE A 342 3.52 -9.29 -4.83
CA PHE A 342 4.87 -9.02 -4.31
C PHE A 342 4.95 -7.75 -3.45
N LEU A 343 4.48 -6.60 -3.96
CA LEU A 343 4.59 -5.34 -3.23
C LEU A 343 3.77 -5.34 -1.93
N PRO A 344 2.54 -5.90 -1.87
CA PRO A 344 1.84 -6.14 -0.61
C PRO A 344 2.61 -7.04 0.36
N ALA A 345 3.23 -8.12 -0.12
CA ALA A 345 4.07 -8.97 0.73
C ALA A 345 5.27 -8.20 1.30
N LEU A 346 5.95 -7.38 0.50
CA LEU A 346 7.06 -6.53 0.94
C LEU A 346 6.62 -5.48 1.99
N VAL A 347 5.45 -4.86 1.82
CA VAL A 347 4.88 -3.94 2.83
C VAL A 347 4.47 -4.68 4.11
N GLN A 348 4.01 -5.93 4.02
CA GLN A 348 3.78 -6.75 5.22
C GLN A 348 5.08 -7.13 5.94
N VAL A 349 6.18 -7.34 5.22
CA VAL A 349 7.51 -7.53 5.83
C VAL A 349 7.96 -6.28 6.57
N ILE A 350 7.82 -5.10 5.96
CA ILE A 350 8.05 -3.79 6.60
C ILE A 350 7.24 -3.68 7.91
N ALA A 351 5.96 -4.06 7.88
CA ALA A 351 5.12 -4.05 9.07
C ALA A 351 5.55 -5.05 10.15
N ASN A 352 6.01 -6.24 9.77
CA ASN A 352 6.53 -7.23 10.70
C ASN A 352 7.82 -6.74 11.38
N LEU A 353 8.76 -6.16 10.62
CA LEU A 353 10.01 -5.59 11.14
C LEU A 353 9.72 -4.44 12.11
N SER A 354 8.84 -3.50 11.72
CA SER A 354 8.48 -2.33 12.54
C SER A 354 7.86 -2.74 13.88
N ALA A 355 6.95 -3.70 13.87
CA ALA A 355 6.31 -4.23 15.07
C ALA A 355 7.30 -4.90 16.04
N GLU A 356 8.29 -5.62 15.50
CA GLU A 356 9.30 -6.33 16.29
C GLU A 356 10.37 -5.38 16.86
N LEU A 357 10.85 -4.43 16.06
CA LEU A 357 11.80 -3.39 16.49
C LEU A 357 11.20 -2.46 17.55
N ASN A 358 9.88 -2.27 17.52
CA ASN A 358 9.14 -1.50 18.52
C ASN A 358 8.40 -2.37 19.54
N SER A 359 8.89 -3.60 19.74
CA SER A 359 8.45 -4.48 20.83
C SER A 359 8.68 -3.84 22.21
N PRO A 360 7.92 -4.24 23.25
CA PRO A 360 8.02 -3.65 24.59
C PRO A 360 9.37 -3.96 25.25
N VAL A 361 10.05 -2.92 25.75
CA VAL A 361 11.31 -3.05 26.48
C VAL A 361 11.08 -3.80 27.80
N ALA A 362 11.89 -4.81 28.08
CA ALA A 362 11.73 -5.64 29.26
C ALA A 362 12.15 -4.90 30.55
N ALA A 363 11.31 -4.99 31.59
CA ALA A 363 11.48 -4.23 32.84
C ALA A 363 12.64 -4.71 33.75
N ASP A 364 13.43 -5.70 33.33
CA ASP A 364 14.69 -6.12 33.94
C ASP A 364 15.93 -5.42 33.36
N GLY A 365 15.79 -4.70 32.23
CA GLY A 365 16.83 -3.82 31.69
C GLY A 365 18.00 -4.55 31.02
N GLU A 366 17.75 -5.73 30.43
CA GLU A 366 18.73 -6.43 29.58
C GLU A 366 18.60 -6.06 28.08
N ASP A 367 17.52 -5.35 27.68
CA ASP A 367 17.31 -4.79 26.32
C ASP A 367 18.06 -3.44 26.19
N HIS A 368 19.27 -3.51 25.64
CA HIS A 368 20.17 -2.39 25.38
C HIS A 368 19.96 -1.80 23.97
N GLY A 369 18.72 -1.80 23.49
CA GLY A 369 18.36 -1.43 22.13
C GLY A 369 18.45 -2.62 21.17
N PHE A 370 19.68 -3.06 20.82
CA PHE A 370 19.91 -3.92 19.64
C PHE A 370 19.76 -5.43 19.89
N ASP A 371 18.53 -5.87 20.15
CA ASP A 371 18.18 -7.27 20.45
C ASP A 371 17.60 -8.05 19.24
N ILE A 372 18.00 -7.70 18.01
CA ILE A 372 17.60 -8.44 16.80
C ILE A 372 18.59 -9.55 16.42
N ASP A 373 18.07 -10.69 15.94
CA ASP A 373 18.86 -11.81 15.40
C ASP A 373 18.38 -12.26 14.00
N ALA A 374 19.19 -13.07 13.32
CA ALA A 374 18.89 -13.55 11.96
C ALA A 374 17.62 -14.43 11.87
N SER A 375 17.14 -15.00 12.97
CA SER A 375 15.90 -15.79 13.00
C SER A 375 14.66 -14.90 13.07
N ILE A 376 14.73 -13.78 13.79
CA ILE A 376 13.73 -12.70 13.76
C ILE A 376 13.59 -12.16 12.34
N VAL A 377 14.72 -11.86 11.68
CA VAL A 377 14.74 -11.39 10.29
C VAL A 377 14.11 -12.42 9.34
N SER A 378 14.44 -13.70 9.51
CA SER A 378 13.86 -14.77 8.71
C SER A 378 12.35 -14.93 8.92
N ALA A 379 11.82 -14.65 10.11
CA ALA A 379 10.40 -14.68 10.40
C ALA A 379 9.67 -13.45 9.85
N ALA A 380 10.26 -12.26 9.98
CA ALA A 380 9.69 -11.03 9.42
C ALA A 380 9.51 -11.13 7.89
N PHE A 381 10.43 -11.81 7.21
CA PHE A 381 10.42 -12.05 5.75
C PHE A 381 9.51 -13.18 5.25
N GLU A 382 8.83 -13.91 6.15
CA GLU A 382 7.91 -15.01 5.80
C GLU A 382 6.92 -14.64 4.67
N PRO A 383 6.27 -13.45 4.64
CA PRO A 383 5.37 -13.08 3.54
C PRO A 383 6.01 -13.07 2.15
N VAL A 384 7.26 -12.61 2.03
CA VAL A 384 7.97 -12.55 0.73
C VAL A 384 8.51 -13.93 0.35
N THR A 385 8.92 -14.77 1.32
CA THR A 385 9.31 -16.15 1.02
C THR A 385 8.11 -17.02 0.65
N ASP A 386 6.98 -16.87 1.33
CA ASP A 386 5.72 -17.58 1.01
C ASP A 386 5.17 -17.17 -0.35
N TRP A 387 5.23 -15.88 -0.68
CA TRP A 387 4.92 -15.39 -2.02
C TRP A 387 5.84 -16.01 -3.08
N ALA A 388 7.16 -16.03 -2.83
CA ALA A 388 8.13 -16.59 -3.77
C ALA A 388 7.97 -18.11 -3.94
N ASP A 389 7.67 -18.85 -2.87
CA ASP A 389 7.40 -20.28 -2.93
C ASP A 389 6.04 -20.56 -3.58
N THR A 390 5.02 -19.71 -3.40
CA THR A 390 3.73 -19.78 -4.14
C THR A 390 3.93 -19.55 -5.64
N LEU A 391 4.80 -18.62 -6.02
CA LEU A 391 5.19 -18.37 -7.42
C LEU A 391 5.92 -19.59 -8.03
N VAL A 392 6.78 -20.25 -7.26
CA VAL A 392 7.47 -21.49 -7.64
C VAL A 392 6.51 -22.68 -7.70
N ASP A 393 5.55 -22.81 -6.79
CA ASP A 393 4.58 -23.91 -6.82
C ASP A 393 3.64 -23.75 -8.01
N THR A 394 3.15 -22.53 -8.29
CA THR A 394 2.37 -22.19 -9.50
C THR A 394 3.08 -22.59 -10.80
N THR A 395 4.42 -22.69 -10.79
CA THR A 395 5.24 -22.95 -11.99
C THR A 395 6.03 -24.26 -11.98
N SER A 396 6.00 -25.04 -10.90
CA SER A 396 6.67 -26.35 -10.79
C SER A 396 5.68 -27.50 -10.63
N SER A 397 4.60 -27.31 -9.87
CA SER A 397 3.47 -28.24 -9.76
C SER A 397 2.24 -27.70 -10.49
N GLY A 398 2.04 -26.38 -10.45
CA GLY A 398 0.95 -25.66 -11.09
C GLY A 398 0.98 -25.71 -12.62
N PHE A 399 2.13 -25.76 -13.30
CA PHE A 399 2.14 -25.93 -14.76
C PHE A 399 1.69 -27.32 -15.21
N ASP A 400 1.95 -28.38 -14.45
CA ASP A 400 1.44 -29.72 -14.77
C ASP A 400 -0.05 -29.84 -14.38
N GLY A 401 -0.48 -29.24 -13.26
CA GLY A 401 -1.89 -29.17 -12.87
C GLY A 401 -2.76 -28.30 -13.80
N LEU A 402 -2.26 -27.14 -14.23
CA LEU A 402 -2.90 -26.33 -15.27
C LEU A 402 -2.80 -27.03 -16.62
N ALA A 403 -1.73 -27.74 -16.98
CA ALA A 403 -1.74 -28.56 -18.20
C ALA A 403 -2.86 -29.61 -18.15
N ASP A 404 -3.04 -30.33 -17.04
CA ASP A 404 -4.12 -31.30 -16.89
C ASP A 404 -5.53 -30.67 -16.87
N THR A 405 -5.65 -29.38 -16.53
CA THR A 405 -6.94 -28.64 -16.49
C THR A 405 -7.24 -27.86 -17.79
N ILE A 406 -6.21 -27.40 -18.49
CA ILE A 406 -6.29 -26.46 -19.63
C ILE A 406 -6.18 -27.17 -20.97
N THR A 407 -5.71 -28.42 -21.00
CA THR A 407 -5.41 -29.11 -22.26
C THR A 407 -6.45 -30.20 -22.62
N PRO A 408 -7.37 -29.92 -23.56
CA PRO A 408 -8.28 -30.94 -24.10
C PRO A 408 -7.55 -32.16 -24.69
N ALA A 409 -8.31 -33.19 -25.04
CA ALA A 409 -7.87 -34.48 -25.61
C ALA A 409 -6.82 -34.41 -26.74
N TRP A 410 -6.64 -33.25 -27.37
CA TRP A 410 -5.56 -33.02 -28.32
C TRP A 410 -4.14 -33.11 -27.74
N TYR A 411 -3.93 -33.03 -26.42
CA TYR A 411 -2.59 -33.23 -25.82
C TYR A 411 -2.21 -34.69 -25.66
N GLU A 412 -3.16 -35.61 -25.49
CA GLU A 412 -2.87 -37.03 -25.73
C GLU A 412 -2.43 -37.22 -27.19
N ASP A 413 -3.17 -36.66 -28.16
CA ASP A 413 -2.76 -36.73 -29.57
C ASP A 413 -1.40 -36.07 -29.84
N LEU A 414 -1.08 -34.94 -29.19
CA LEU A 414 0.19 -34.21 -29.38
C LEU A 414 1.37 -34.92 -28.70
N SER A 415 1.15 -35.46 -27.50
CA SER A 415 2.13 -36.27 -26.76
C SER A 415 2.39 -37.60 -27.47
N LEU A 416 1.34 -38.29 -27.93
CA LEU A 416 1.45 -39.48 -28.77
C LEU A 416 2.14 -39.16 -30.11
N PHE A 417 1.86 -37.99 -30.71
CA PHE A 417 2.55 -37.52 -31.91
C PHE A 417 4.04 -37.31 -31.64
N PHE A 418 4.46 -36.58 -30.60
CA PHE A 418 5.87 -36.37 -30.29
C PHE A 418 6.59 -37.64 -29.84
N GLN A 419 5.95 -38.51 -29.05
CA GLN A 419 6.45 -39.86 -28.79
C GLN A 419 6.65 -40.67 -30.08
N SER A 420 5.75 -40.55 -31.06
CA SER A 420 5.90 -41.20 -32.38
C SER A 420 7.07 -40.63 -33.21
N LEU A 421 7.47 -39.37 -32.95
CA LEU A 421 8.66 -38.73 -33.53
C LEU A 421 9.93 -38.94 -32.67
N GLY A 422 9.82 -39.61 -31.51
CA GLY A 422 10.93 -39.85 -30.59
C GLY A 422 11.37 -38.63 -29.78
N VAL A 423 10.49 -37.66 -29.58
CA VAL A 423 10.74 -36.43 -28.81
C VAL A 423 9.88 -36.43 -27.55
N ASP A 424 10.51 -36.18 -26.40
CA ASP A 424 9.85 -36.13 -25.09
C ASP A 424 9.65 -34.65 -24.71
N ILE A 425 8.42 -34.15 -24.89
CA ILE A 425 8.02 -32.76 -24.62
C ILE A 425 6.72 -32.79 -23.82
N THR A 426 6.76 -32.24 -22.61
CA THR A 426 5.57 -31.92 -21.80
C THR A 426 5.26 -30.44 -21.89
N VAL A 427 3.99 -30.06 -21.74
CA VAL A 427 3.58 -28.64 -21.68
C VAL A 427 4.29 -27.93 -20.52
N GLY A 428 4.37 -28.55 -19.34
CA GLY A 428 5.14 -28.02 -18.20
C GLY A 428 6.61 -27.74 -18.51
N ASN A 429 7.29 -28.56 -19.32
CA ASN A 429 8.67 -28.27 -19.74
C ASN A 429 8.78 -27.10 -20.73
N VAL A 430 7.79 -26.88 -21.60
CA VAL A 430 7.78 -25.72 -22.51
C VAL A 430 7.46 -24.44 -21.74
N LEU A 431 6.51 -24.49 -20.82
CA LEU A 431 6.18 -23.38 -19.93
C LEU A 431 7.35 -22.99 -19.03
N ARG A 432 8.05 -23.98 -18.44
CA ARG A 432 9.30 -23.75 -17.69
C ARG A 432 10.42 -23.16 -18.55
N VAL A 433 10.45 -23.41 -19.86
CA VAL A 433 11.42 -22.77 -20.78
C VAL A 433 11.01 -21.35 -21.18
N LEU A 434 9.71 -21.04 -21.20
CA LEU A 434 9.18 -19.72 -21.58
C LEU A 434 9.11 -18.73 -20.40
N PHE A 435 8.67 -19.20 -19.23
CA PHE A 435 8.45 -18.38 -18.03
C PHE A 435 9.48 -18.62 -16.93
N GLY A 436 10.16 -19.77 -16.88
CA GLY A 436 11.14 -20.08 -15.84
C GLY A 436 12.24 -19.02 -15.66
N PRO A 437 12.93 -18.57 -16.74
CA PRO A 437 13.96 -17.54 -16.62
C PRO A 437 13.47 -16.23 -15.98
N LEU A 438 12.28 -15.77 -16.38
CA LEU A 438 11.63 -14.57 -15.85
C LEU A 438 11.40 -14.68 -14.32
N LEU A 439 10.96 -15.86 -13.86
CA LEU A 439 10.60 -16.10 -12.46
C LEU A 439 11.83 -16.38 -11.58
N ASP A 440 12.82 -17.10 -12.13
CA ASP A 440 14.10 -17.32 -11.48
C ASP A 440 14.83 -15.97 -11.26
N GLN A 441 14.83 -15.05 -12.24
CA GLN A 441 15.42 -13.70 -12.11
C GLN A 441 14.81 -12.90 -10.96
N ILE A 442 13.48 -12.92 -10.81
CA ILE A 442 12.76 -12.19 -9.76
C ILE A 442 13.11 -12.76 -8.39
N ARG A 443 13.11 -14.09 -8.27
CA ARG A 443 13.48 -14.79 -7.05
C ARG A 443 14.94 -14.53 -6.68
N GLU A 444 15.86 -14.60 -7.63
CA GLU A 444 17.28 -14.32 -7.37
C GLU A 444 17.48 -12.85 -6.97
N THR A 445 16.88 -11.90 -7.68
CA THR A 445 16.96 -10.46 -7.35
C THR A 445 16.41 -10.17 -5.95
N LEU A 446 15.21 -10.63 -5.63
CA LEU A 446 14.53 -10.21 -4.40
C LEU A 446 14.86 -11.10 -3.21
N VAL A 447 14.85 -12.43 -3.36
CA VAL A 447 15.13 -13.33 -2.22
C VAL A 447 16.63 -13.40 -1.93
N THR A 448 17.49 -13.43 -2.95
CA THR A 448 18.95 -13.58 -2.72
C THR A 448 19.63 -12.25 -2.43
N GLU A 449 19.38 -11.20 -3.24
CA GLU A 449 20.10 -9.92 -3.06
C GLU A 449 19.50 -9.02 -1.97
N VAL A 450 18.22 -9.14 -1.61
CA VAL A 450 17.63 -8.36 -0.49
C VAL A 450 17.70 -9.15 0.81
N VAL A 451 16.97 -10.28 0.93
CA VAL A 451 16.88 -11.04 2.19
C VAL A 451 18.23 -11.64 2.59
N GLY A 452 18.90 -12.31 1.64
CA GLY A 452 20.18 -12.97 1.90
C GLY A 452 21.29 -12.00 2.31
N ARG A 453 21.31 -10.77 1.75
CA ARG A 453 22.30 -9.76 2.14
C ARG A 453 22.02 -9.17 3.51
N ALA A 454 20.77 -8.86 3.83
CA ALA A 454 20.42 -8.29 5.11
C ALA A 454 20.60 -9.27 6.29
N GLN A 455 20.36 -10.57 6.07
CA GLN A 455 20.71 -11.60 7.05
C GLN A 455 22.23 -11.61 7.35
N VAL A 456 23.07 -11.59 6.31
CA VAL A 456 24.54 -11.54 6.47
C VAL A 456 24.96 -10.23 7.16
N TYR A 457 24.38 -9.10 6.77
CA TYR A 457 24.66 -7.80 7.39
C TYR A 457 24.36 -7.81 8.89
N LEU A 458 23.17 -8.28 9.29
CA LEU A 458 22.76 -8.30 10.69
C LEU A 458 23.56 -9.31 11.52
N GLU A 459 24.00 -10.45 10.94
CA GLU A 459 24.96 -11.35 11.60
C GLU A 459 26.32 -10.66 11.85
N GLU A 460 26.83 -9.88 10.89
CA GLU A 460 28.10 -9.16 11.02
C GLU A 460 27.99 -7.98 12.01
N LEU A 461 26.94 -7.17 11.92
CA LEU A 461 26.68 -6.05 12.84
C LEU A 461 26.46 -6.56 14.27
N LYS A 462 25.64 -7.60 14.49
CA LYS A 462 25.44 -8.17 15.83
C LYS A 462 26.75 -8.66 16.44
N SER A 463 27.63 -9.25 15.61
CA SER A 463 28.97 -9.65 16.06
C SER A 463 29.87 -8.47 16.44
N ALA A 464 29.74 -7.31 15.78
CA ALA A 464 30.48 -6.11 16.14
C ALA A 464 29.90 -5.42 17.38
N TYR A 465 28.58 -5.34 17.48
CA TYR A 465 27.88 -4.86 18.67
C TYR A 465 28.31 -5.67 19.90
N ASP A 466 28.26 -7.00 19.84
CA ASP A 466 28.66 -7.88 20.94
C ASP A 466 30.17 -7.79 21.31
N GLU A 467 31.03 -7.32 20.40
CA GLU A 467 32.46 -7.09 20.70
C GLU A 467 32.73 -5.70 21.30
N GLU A 468 31.96 -4.67 20.89
CA GLU A 468 32.29 -3.27 21.16
C GLU A 468 31.34 -2.57 22.16
N ASN A 469 30.13 -3.10 22.40
CA ASN A 469 29.07 -2.47 23.21
C ASN A 469 29.56 -1.97 24.59
N GLU A 470 30.17 -2.85 25.40
CA GLU A 470 30.71 -2.46 26.73
C GLU A 470 31.71 -1.28 26.65
N SER A 471 32.45 -1.16 25.55
CA SER A 471 33.45 -0.10 25.37
C SER A 471 32.83 1.23 24.92
N TRP A 472 31.75 1.17 24.15
CA TRP A 472 30.97 2.33 23.75
C TRP A 472 30.15 2.91 24.89
N HIS A 473 29.44 2.08 25.68
CA HIS A 473 28.74 2.57 26.89
C HIS A 473 29.72 3.29 27.83
N LEU A 474 30.92 2.74 28.06
CA LEU A 474 31.93 3.40 28.90
C LEU A 474 32.43 4.73 28.32
N ALA A 475 32.48 4.88 27.00
CA ALA A 475 32.83 6.13 26.33
C ALA A 475 31.71 7.18 26.50
N VAL A 476 30.46 6.78 26.23
CA VAL A 476 29.25 7.60 26.40
C VAL A 476 29.11 8.05 27.85
N ASP A 477 29.18 7.14 28.84
CA ASP A 477 29.19 7.43 30.28
C ASP A 477 30.25 8.47 30.66
N THR A 478 31.46 8.36 30.10
CA THR A 478 32.56 9.29 30.39
C THR A 478 32.25 10.69 29.86
N MET A 479 31.71 10.79 28.65
CA MET A 479 31.35 12.06 28.03
C MET A 479 30.11 12.69 28.68
N LEU A 480 29.13 11.88 29.11
CA LEU A 480 28.00 12.32 29.92
C LEU A 480 28.47 12.86 31.27
N ALA A 481 29.37 12.16 31.96
CA ALA A 481 29.96 12.64 33.21
C ALA A 481 30.72 13.96 33.03
N ASP A 482 31.52 14.11 31.96
CA ASP A 482 32.23 15.36 31.63
C ASP A 482 31.27 16.51 31.22
N SER A 483 30.04 16.20 30.79
CA SER A 483 29.00 17.20 30.49
C SER A 483 28.30 17.80 31.72
N THR A 484 28.47 17.19 32.90
CA THR A 484 27.79 17.58 34.16
C THR A 484 27.94 19.08 34.47
N PRO A 485 26.84 19.85 34.62
CA PRO A 485 26.89 21.25 35.02
C PRO A 485 27.67 21.46 36.34
N ALA A 486 28.49 22.52 36.40
CA ALA A 486 29.46 22.72 37.47
C ALA A 486 28.88 22.84 38.90
N ASP A 487 27.59 23.16 39.03
CA ASP A 487 26.84 23.29 40.29
C ASP A 487 25.78 22.18 40.48
N ALA A 488 25.82 21.09 39.69
CA ALA A 488 24.89 19.95 39.76
C ALA A 488 25.53 18.65 40.29
N ASP A 489 24.68 17.75 40.80
CA ASP A 489 24.98 16.33 40.96
C ASP A 489 24.22 15.58 39.84
N GLY A 490 24.92 15.12 38.81
CA GLY A 490 24.38 14.33 37.68
C GLY A 490 24.24 15.09 36.34
N HIS A 491 24.14 14.35 35.24
CA HIS A 491 24.08 14.87 33.86
C HIS A 491 22.66 14.93 33.26
N ALA A 492 22.52 15.47 32.05
CA ALA A 492 21.23 15.69 31.40
C ALA A 492 20.37 14.44 31.23
N LEU A 493 20.95 13.28 30.87
CA LEU A 493 20.17 12.04 30.72
C LEU A 493 19.59 11.51 32.06
N GLU A 494 20.26 11.70 33.22
CA GLU A 494 19.66 11.44 34.55
C GLU A 494 18.44 12.36 34.84
N ARG A 495 18.21 13.36 33.98
CA ARG A 495 17.21 14.42 34.06
C ARG A 495 16.47 14.59 32.73
N ILE A 496 16.35 13.53 31.93
CA ILE A 496 15.97 13.63 30.52
C ILE A 496 14.71 14.49 30.27
N LEU A 497 13.65 14.37 31.09
CA LEU A 497 12.43 15.16 30.96
C LEU A 497 12.57 16.66 31.29
N ASP A 498 13.61 17.06 32.02
CA ASP A 498 13.96 18.45 32.36
C ASP A 498 15.09 19.00 31.45
N SER A 499 15.57 18.21 30.48
CA SER A 499 16.73 18.53 29.63
C SER A 499 16.38 19.30 28.35
N GLY A 500 17.38 20.00 27.80
CA GLY A 500 17.30 20.63 26.49
C GLY A 500 17.02 19.64 25.36
N LEU A 501 17.65 18.46 25.39
CA LEU A 501 17.46 17.38 24.42
C LEU A 501 15.96 17.01 24.27
N TYR A 502 15.26 16.75 25.37
CA TYR A 502 13.82 16.43 25.34
C TYR A 502 12.95 17.65 24.97
N ALA A 503 13.24 18.81 25.57
CA ALA A 503 12.49 20.05 25.33
C ALA A 503 12.51 20.43 23.83
N TYR A 504 13.70 20.49 23.24
CA TYR A 504 13.92 20.95 21.88
C TYR A 504 13.36 20.00 20.83
N SER A 505 13.40 18.69 21.07
CA SER A 505 12.74 17.67 20.24
C SER A 505 11.22 17.90 20.15
N LEU A 506 10.56 18.19 21.27
CA LEU A 506 9.13 18.51 21.29
C LEU A 506 8.83 19.88 20.68
N ASP A 507 9.70 20.87 20.91
CA ASP A 507 9.45 22.25 20.51
C ASP A 507 9.67 22.49 19.01
N LEU A 508 10.66 21.80 18.41
CA LEU A 508 10.84 21.81 16.96
C LEU A 508 9.68 21.08 16.26
N THR A 509 9.23 19.94 16.79
CA THR A 509 8.02 19.24 16.31
C THR A 509 6.78 20.14 16.40
N ALA A 510 6.60 20.84 17.52
CA ALA A 510 5.47 21.75 17.70
C ALA A 510 5.49 22.90 16.69
N ALA A 511 6.66 23.52 16.47
CA ALA A 511 6.83 24.58 15.47
C ALA A 511 6.55 24.07 14.04
N ALA A 512 7.01 22.86 13.72
CA ALA A 512 6.73 22.19 12.46
C ALA A 512 5.23 22.05 12.20
N PHE A 513 4.47 21.47 13.14
CA PHE A 513 3.02 21.28 12.99
C PHE A 513 2.22 22.60 12.93
N GLY A 514 2.80 23.71 13.40
CA GLY A 514 2.22 25.05 13.21
C GLY A 514 2.41 25.60 11.79
N ASN A 515 3.52 25.27 11.12
CA ASN A 515 3.78 25.57 9.71
C ASN A 515 4.96 24.71 9.20
N HIS A 516 4.71 23.72 8.32
CA HIS A 516 5.75 22.82 7.81
C HIS A 516 6.87 23.55 7.04
N GLU A 517 6.58 24.70 6.42
CA GLU A 517 7.56 25.53 5.70
C GLU A 517 8.76 25.93 6.56
N VAL A 518 8.66 25.85 7.90
CA VAL A 518 9.81 26.16 8.76
C VAL A 518 10.94 25.13 8.70
N LEU A 519 10.65 23.91 8.26
CA LEU A 519 11.63 22.84 8.05
C LEU A 519 12.05 22.71 6.57
N LEU A 520 11.24 23.23 5.64
CA LEU A 520 11.49 23.21 4.19
C LEU A 520 12.36 24.41 3.77
N VAL A 521 13.46 24.19 3.03
CA VAL A 521 14.41 25.25 2.67
C VAL A 521 14.31 25.61 1.17
N ASP A 522 13.16 26.18 0.80
CA ASP A 522 12.89 26.59 -0.59
C ASP A 522 13.88 27.66 -1.11
N GLY A 523 14.32 27.48 -2.37
CA GLY A 523 15.14 28.45 -3.11
C GLY A 523 16.66 28.33 -2.95
N ASP A 524 17.13 27.29 -2.27
CA ASP A 524 18.55 27.02 -2.06
C ASP A 524 19.24 26.39 -3.30
N PRO A 525 20.37 26.93 -3.80
CA PRO A 525 21.08 26.35 -4.94
C PRO A 525 21.82 25.03 -4.63
N ILE A 526 22.01 24.67 -3.35
CA ILE A 526 22.56 23.37 -2.94
C ILE A 526 21.38 22.41 -2.69
N ALA A 527 20.75 22.00 -3.79
CA ALA A 527 19.83 20.85 -3.90
C ALA A 527 18.79 20.62 -2.77
N GLN A 528 18.14 21.69 -2.29
CA GLN A 528 16.84 21.71 -1.58
C GLN A 528 16.78 21.61 -0.03
N GLY A 529 17.80 21.19 0.74
CA GLY A 529 17.59 21.07 2.21
C GLY A 529 18.81 20.76 3.10
N PRO A 530 18.57 20.27 4.34
CA PRO A 530 19.58 19.59 5.16
C PRO A 530 19.80 18.15 4.68
N ALA A 531 21.03 17.65 4.73
CA ALA A 531 21.40 16.45 3.96
C ALA A 531 20.80 15.11 4.44
N SER A 532 20.44 15.02 5.72
CA SER A 532 19.63 13.95 6.34
C SER A 532 18.96 14.52 7.58
N PHE A 533 17.98 13.83 8.15
CA PHE A 533 17.53 14.12 9.51
C PHE A 533 18.69 14.02 10.51
N ASP A 534 19.53 12.99 10.32
CA ASP A 534 20.63 12.56 11.19
C ASP A 534 21.92 13.40 11.07
N ALA A 535 21.95 14.37 10.14
CA ALA A 535 23.12 15.23 9.99
C ALA A 535 23.28 16.19 11.18
N SER A 536 24.52 16.41 11.64
CA SER A 536 24.80 17.45 12.64
C SER A 536 24.35 18.82 12.13
N TYR A 537 23.84 19.68 13.02
CA TYR A 537 23.38 21.04 12.67
C TYR A 537 22.14 21.11 11.75
N THR A 538 21.44 20.01 11.46
CA THR A 538 20.19 20.00 10.67
C THR A 538 19.17 21.04 11.18
N HIS A 539 18.96 21.11 12.49
CA HIS A 539 18.09 22.10 13.13
C HIS A 539 18.51 23.55 12.89
N GLU A 540 19.81 23.84 12.78
CA GLU A 540 20.32 25.19 12.49
C GLU A 540 20.11 25.62 11.04
N TRP A 541 20.05 24.67 10.11
CA TRP A 541 19.78 24.92 8.69
C TRP A 541 18.29 25.20 8.39
N THR A 542 17.38 24.78 9.26
CA THR A 542 15.94 25.09 9.16
C THR A 542 15.64 26.60 9.27
N GLN A 543 14.44 27.03 8.85
CA GLN A 543 14.02 28.41 9.08
C GLN A 543 13.88 28.73 10.57
N ILE A 544 13.59 27.75 11.45
CA ILE A 544 13.65 27.97 12.91
C ILE A 544 15.06 28.35 13.34
N GLY A 545 16.09 27.62 12.89
CA GLY A 545 17.49 27.92 13.19
C GLY A 545 17.98 29.26 12.60
N ARG A 546 17.56 29.57 11.37
CA ARG A 546 17.94 30.80 10.65
C ARG A 546 17.21 32.07 11.13
N CYS A 547 15.93 31.98 11.52
CA CYS A 547 15.13 33.12 11.93
C CYS A 547 15.18 33.33 13.46
N SER A 548 15.98 34.29 13.93
CA SER A 548 16.20 34.49 15.38
C SER A 548 14.91 34.70 16.21
N TYR A 549 13.86 35.29 15.65
CA TYR A 549 12.58 35.49 16.37
C TYR A 549 11.78 34.20 16.57
N LEU A 550 12.04 33.16 15.77
CA LEU A 550 11.53 31.80 15.98
C LEU A 550 12.53 31.01 16.83
N ARG A 551 13.83 31.06 16.48
CA ARG A 551 14.92 30.39 17.22
C ARG A 551 14.89 30.70 18.70
N ASP A 552 14.80 31.97 19.08
CA ASP A 552 14.87 32.39 20.48
C ASP A 552 13.61 31.98 21.29
N ALA A 553 12.55 31.49 20.61
CA ALA A 553 11.34 30.95 21.23
C ALA A 553 11.32 29.40 21.31
N VAL A 554 11.91 28.72 20.31
CA VAL A 554 12.02 27.25 20.23
C VAL A 554 13.28 26.72 20.93
N PHE A 555 14.37 27.49 20.89
CA PHE A 555 15.67 27.19 21.48
C PHE A 555 16.12 28.31 22.44
N PRO A 556 15.39 28.58 23.55
CA PRO A 556 15.63 29.71 24.44
C PRO A 556 17.04 29.76 25.07
N HIS A 557 17.76 28.64 25.10
CA HIS A 557 19.14 28.56 25.62
C HIS A 557 20.21 28.38 24.52
N GLY A 558 19.83 28.50 23.25
CA GLY A 558 20.69 28.29 22.09
C GLY A 558 20.57 26.89 21.49
N THR A 559 21.17 26.70 20.31
CA THR A 559 21.08 25.49 19.46
C THR A 559 22.23 24.51 19.64
N HIS A 560 23.34 24.94 20.25
CA HIS A 560 24.56 24.15 20.48
C HIS A 560 24.35 22.90 21.34
N LEU A 561 25.21 21.90 21.17
CA LEU A 561 25.27 20.67 22.00
C LEU A 561 25.19 20.93 23.51
N ALA A 562 25.89 21.96 24.00
CA ALA A 562 25.86 22.34 25.41
C ALA A 562 24.45 22.68 25.91
N ALA A 563 23.58 23.27 25.08
CA ALA A 563 22.19 23.58 25.44
C ALA A 563 21.32 22.31 25.49
N LEU A 564 21.54 21.34 24.59
CA LEU A 564 20.86 20.04 24.62
C LEU A 564 21.21 19.25 25.90
N LEU A 565 22.48 19.32 26.32
CA LEU A 565 23.01 18.68 27.53
C LEU A 565 22.91 19.55 28.81
N SER A 566 22.16 20.64 28.74
CA SER A 566 21.75 21.43 29.91
C SER A 566 20.35 21.01 30.37
N PHE A 567 19.99 21.33 31.61
CA PHE A 567 18.68 20.99 32.17
C PHE A 567 18.19 22.01 33.22
N ASP A 568 16.88 22.06 33.43
CA ASP A 568 16.29 22.82 34.53
C ASP A 568 16.39 22.03 35.85
N LEU A 569 16.89 22.68 36.91
CA LEU A 569 16.84 22.17 38.26
C LEU A 569 15.98 23.08 39.16
N ALA A 570 14.68 22.77 39.19
CA ALA A 570 13.68 23.42 40.04
C ALA A 570 13.47 24.92 39.76
N GLY A 571 13.35 25.28 38.48
CA GLY A 571 13.20 26.64 37.95
C GLY A 571 14.54 27.39 37.84
N THR A 572 15.63 26.66 37.63
CA THR A 572 16.97 27.21 37.39
C THR A 572 17.66 26.37 36.33
N TRP A 573 17.84 26.94 35.15
CA TRP A 573 18.64 26.36 34.08
C TRP A 573 20.10 26.23 34.51
N LEU A 574 20.69 25.05 34.30
CA LEU A 574 22.09 24.75 34.59
C LEU A 574 22.82 24.37 33.30
N ASP A 575 23.76 25.24 32.89
CA ASP A 575 24.53 25.05 31.65
C ASP A 575 25.50 23.87 31.77
N SER A 576 25.56 23.03 30.74
CA SER A 576 26.52 21.93 30.59
C SER A 576 27.98 22.42 30.71
N ALA A 577 28.86 21.55 31.21
CA ALA A 577 30.28 21.83 31.30
C ALA A 577 31.05 21.66 29.96
N LEU A 578 30.42 21.11 28.91
CA LEU A 578 31.06 21.00 27.59
C LEU A 578 31.24 22.39 26.93
N SER A 579 32.40 22.59 26.30
CA SER A 579 32.71 23.78 25.50
C SER A 579 32.72 23.53 24.00
N ASP A 580 32.75 22.26 23.60
CA ASP A 580 32.97 21.80 22.24
C ASP A 580 31.62 21.31 21.70
N ASP A 581 31.37 21.58 20.41
CA ASP A 581 30.09 21.29 19.73
C ASP A 581 30.22 20.04 18.83
N SER A 582 29.14 19.65 18.17
CA SER A 582 29.11 18.49 17.26
C SER A 582 30.15 18.60 16.12
N PRO A 583 30.78 17.50 15.67
CA PRO A 583 31.71 17.52 14.53
C PRO A 583 31.12 18.21 13.30
N ALA A 584 31.97 18.93 12.56
CA ALA A 584 31.60 19.59 11.31
C ALA A 584 32.21 18.85 10.11
N GLU A 585 31.38 18.33 9.21
CA GLU A 585 31.81 17.59 8.01
C GLU A 585 32.38 18.53 6.94
N CYS A 586 33.61 18.98 7.13
CA CYS A 586 34.33 19.84 6.18
C CYS A 586 35.72 19.28 5.95
N HIS A 587 36.05 18.83 4.74
CA HIS A 587 37.36 18.24 4.45
C HIS A 587 38.41 19.30 4.06
N ASP A 588 39.64 19.11 4.54
CA ASP A 588 40.82 19.95 4.21
C ASP A 588 42.06 19.09 3.96
N GLY A 589 42.16 18.54 2.75
CA GLY A 589 43.28 17.74 2.29
C GLY A 589 43.31 16.30 2.80
N ASP A 590 42.27 15.85 3.51
CA ASP A 590 42.23 14.57 4.23
C ASP A 590 40.80 14.01 4.27
N LEU A 591 40.63 12.72 3.95
CA LEU A 591 39.33 12.03 3.99
C LEU A 591 39.14 11.25 5.29
N ASP A 592 40.23 10.99 6.03
CA ASP A 592 40.18 10.22 7.27
C ASP A 592 39.84 11.10 8.48
N ARG A 593 39.81 12.43 8.34
CA ARG A 593 39.44 13.40 9.37
C ARG A 593 38.84 14.67 8.76
N PHE A 594 37.95 15.31 9.50
CA PHE A 594 37.49 16.67 9.17
C PHE A 594 38.58 17.71 9.48
N GLY A 595 38.56 18.81 8.74
CA GLY A 595 39.41 19.98 8.91
C GLY A 595 38.74 21.08 9.72
N ASP A 596 39.41 22.23 9.85
CA ASP A 596 38.77 23.42 10.43
C ASP A 596 37.68 23.92 9.47
N PRO A 597 36.43 24.16 9.92
CA PRO A 597 35.34 24.51 9.02
C PRO A 597 35.45 25.96 8.52
N SER A 598 35.14 26.15 7.24
CA SER A 598 35.22 27.42 6.52
C SER A 598 34.46 27.35 5.19
N ALA A 599 34.17 28.51 4.57
CA ALA A 599 33.53 28.55 3.26
C ALA A 599 34.29 27.81 2.13
N GLU A 600 35.60 27.55 2.27
CA GLU A 600 36.38 26.76 1.30
C GLU A 600 36.35 25.26 1.64
N THR A 601 36.48 24.90 2.92
CA THR A 601 36.55 23.50 3.39
C THR A 601 35.18 22.84 3.55
N CYS A 602 34.12 23.63 3.70
CA CYS A 602 32.71 23.20 3.74
C CYS A 602 31.98 23.41 2.39
N ALA A 603 32.68 23.88 1.35
CA ALA A 603 32.09 24.07 0.03
C ALA A 603 31.51 22.76 -0.51
N PHE A 604 30.27 22.79 -1.01
CA PHE A 604 29.62 21.59 -1.53
C PHE A 604 30.40 21.02 -2.73
N THR A 605 30.63 19.71 -2.71
CA THR A 605 31.34 18.96 -3.75
C THR A 605 30.71 17.57 -3.91
N THR A 606 30.78 16.98 -5.10
CA THR A 606 30.25 15.63 -5.30
C THR A 606 31.19 14.57 -4.72
N LEU A 607 30.65 13.42 -4.30
CA LEU A 607 31.46 12.31 -3.77
C LEU A 607 32.65 11.91 -4.69
N PRO A 608 32.49 11.79 -6.03
CA PRO A 608 33.62 11.54 -6.93
C PRO A 608 34.67 12.66 -6.94
N GLU A 609 34.25 13.93 -6.85
CA GLU A 609 35.18 15.07 -6.80
C GLU A 609 35.93 15.14 -5.46
N LEU A 610 35.25 14.86 -4.34
CA LEU A 610 35.86 14.79 -3.01
C LEU A 610 36.92 13.68 -2.91
N LEU A 611 36.68 12.53 -3.57
CA LEU A 611 37.64 11.43 -3.66
C LEU A 611 38.89 11.78 -4.53
N GLU A 612 38.76 12.65 -5.52
CA GLU A 612 39.89 13.13 -6.34
C GLU A 612 40.63 14.33 -5.70
N ASN A 613 39.89 15.20 -5.03
CA ASN A 613 40.37 16.40 -4.35
C ASN A 613 39.66 16.54 -2.99
N PRO A 614 40.29 16.14 -1.88
CA PRO A 614 39.66 16.03 -0.57
C PRO A 614 39.50 17.39 0.14
N VAL A 615 38.78 18.31 -0.50
CA VAL A 615 38.43 19.64 0.01
C VAL A 615 36.96 19.90 -0.30
N GLY A 616 36.18 20.28 0.71
CA GLY A 616 34.74 20.47 0.62
C GLY A 616 33.94 19.50 1.49
N SER A 617 32.63 19.51 1.33
CA SER A 617 31.67 18.63 2.02
C SER A 617 30.72 17.98 1.01
N VAL A 618 30.28 16.75 1.26
CA VAL A 618 29.19 16.13 0.46
C VAL A 618 27.81 16.42 1.04
N SER A 619 27.73 17.02 2.23
CA SER A 619 26.49 17.24 2.96
C SER A 619 26.40 18.65 3.55
N ARG A 620 25.52 18.85 4.55
CA ARG A 620 25.38 20.07 5.35
C ARG A 620 25.60 19.84 6.84
N ALA A 621 26.32 18.78 7.20
CA ALA A 621 26.63 18.42 8.58
C ALA A 621 27.67 19.38 9.24
N TYR A 622 27.48 20.69 9.12
CA TYR A 622 28.38 21.74 9.63
C TYR A 622 27.62 23.05 9.95
N PRO A 623 28.16 23.93 10.81
CA PRO A 623 27.52 25.18 11.20
C PRO A 623 27.12 26.08 10.01
N PRO A 624 25.90 26.62 9.95
CA PRO A 624 25.42 27.35 8.77
C PRO A 624 26.15 28.67 8.45
N GLU A 625 27.00 29.16 9.36
CA GLU A 625 27.89 30.31 9.17
C GLU A 625 29.14 29.99 8.34
N HIS A 626 29.39 28.71 8.03
CA HIS A 626 30.52 28.27 7.22
C HIS A 626 30.15 27.87 5.78
N GLY A 627 28.86 27.92 5.40
CA GLY A 627 28.40 27.61 4.04
C GLY A 627 28.42 28.80 3.07
N GLU A 628 28.38 28.52 1.75
CA GLU A 628 28.17 29.55 0.73
C GLU A 628 26.67 29.84 0.53
N GLY A 629 26.18 30.94 1.07
CA GLY A 629 24.79 31.39 0.92
C GLY A 629 24.51 32.62 1.80
N ALA A 630 23.51 33.44 1.45
CA ALA A 630 23.11 34.57 2.29
C ALA A 630 22.16 34.11 3.41
N ASP A 631 22.22 34.76 4.59
CA ASP A 631 21.41 34.46 5.78
C ASP A 631 19.90 34.49 5.49
N GLY A 632 19.35 33.32 5.11
CA GLY A 632 18.09 33.18 4.39
C GLY A 632 16.85 33.02 5.25
N CYS A 633 16.69 33.82 6.31
CA CYS A 633 15.42 33.85 7.05
C CYS A 633 14.31 34.44 6.15
N GLN A 634 13.29 33.64 5.84
CA GLN A 634 12.21 33.99 4.91
C GLN A 634 11.09 34.83 5.54
N GLY A 635 11.06 34.96 6.87
CA GLY A 635 10.04 35.72 7.59
C GLY A 635 8.69 34.99 7.72
N LEU A 636 8.73 33.66 7.84
CA LEU A 636 7.55 32.81 8.00
C LEU A 636 6.78 33.07 9.30
N THR A 637 5.45 32.96 9.25
CA THR A 637 4.62 33.00 10.46
C THR A 637 4.34 31.58 10.95
N VAL A 638 4.60 31.32 12.23
CA VAL A 638 4.14 30.13 12.95
C VAL A 638 3.08 30.57 13.96
N PRO A 639 1.81 30.14 13.84
CA PRO A 639 0.73 30.56 14.72
C PRO A 639 1.08 30.34 16.20
N GLY A 640 1.13 31.41 17.00
CA GLY A 640 1.41 31.34 18.45
C GLY A 640 2.88 31.58 18.85
N LEU A 641 3.82 31.58 17.88
CA LEU A 641 5.18 32.07 18.08
C LEU A 641 5.27 33.58 17.79
N PRO A 642 6.42 34.24 18.04
CA PRO A 642 6.60 35.65 17.69
C PRO A 642 6.42 35.89 16.18
N GLU A 643 5.74 36.98 15.83
CA GLU A 643 5.59 37.43 14.44
C GLU A 643 6.95 37.87 13.85
N PRO A 644 7.17 37.71 12.53
CA PRO A 644 8.37 38.21 11.87
C PRO A 644 8.55 39.72 12.10
N PRO A 645 9.79 40.19 12.34
CA PRO A 645 10.05 41.61 12.57
C PRO A 645 9.64 42.42 11.35
N ALA A 646 8.92 43.53 11.58
CA ALA A 646 8.43 44.37 10.50
C ALA A 646 9.58 44.84 9.59
N VAL A 647 9.48 44.53 8.30
CA VAL A 647 10.40 45.05 7.28
C VAL A 647 10.30 46.58 7.30
N GLU A 648 11.33 47.26 7.80
CA GLU A 648 11.45 48.71 7.76
C GLU A 648 11.27 49.17 6.30
N PRO A 649 10.23 49.97 5.98
CA PRO A 649 10.00 50.39 4.60
C PRO A 649 11.09 51.38 4.19
N ASP A 650 12.05 50.91 3.38
CA ASP A 650 13.23 51.59 2.84
C ASP A 650 13.36 53.06 3.28
N GLY A 651 14.06 53.28 4.38
CA GLY A 651 14.25 54.58 5.01
C GLY A 651 14.99 55.55 4.10
N GLY A 652 14.23 56.34 3.32
CA GLY A 652 14.76 57.37 2.44
C GLY A 652 15.74 58.32 3.18
N PRO A 653 16.86 58.72 2.57
CA PRO A 653 18.04 59.19 3.30
C PRO A 653 17.82 60.54 4.02
N GLY A 654 18.03 60.56 5.35
CA GLY A 654 17.48 61.60 6.23
C GLY A 654 18.31 62.12 7.43
N ALA A 655 19.63 61.92 7.44
CA ALA A 655 20.65 62.69 8.22
C ALA A 655 20.60 62.78 9.79
N THR A 656 21.67 62.30 10.46
CA THR A 656 22.73 63.09 11.17
C THR A 656 23.59 62.18 12.07
N GLY A 657 24.94 62.23 12.12
CA GLY A 657 25.94 62.99 11.36
C GLY A 657 27.40 62.76 11.84
N ASP A 658 28.37 63.43 11.19
CA ASP A 658 29.82 63.56 11.50
C ASP A 658 30.74 62.30 11.29
N ALA A 659 31.94 62.36 10.67
CA ALA A 659 32.72 63.48 10.11
C ALA A 659 33.79 63.05 9.04
N GLY A 660 34.16 63.97 8.12
CA GLY A 660 35.42 63.96 7.32
C GLY A 660 35.36 63.43 5.86
N ASP A 661 35.11 64.25 4.82
CA ASP A 661 36.04 65.14 4.07
C ASP A 661 37.04 64.37 3.13
N THR A 662 37.21 64.62 1.81
CA THR A 662 36.94 65.82 0.97
C THR A 662 36.65 65.52 -0.54
N THR A 663 35.62 66.17 -1.11
CA THR A 663 35.45 66.66 -2.53
C THR A 663 35.18 65.74 -3.77
N PRO A 664 34.45 66.26 -4.81
CA PRO A 664 33.65 65.42 -5.74
C PRO A 664 33.76 65.73 -7.27
N THR A 665 33.13 64.88 -8.11
CA THR A 665 32.42 65.13 -9.43
C THR A 665 32.34 63.79 -10.20
N SER A 666 31.30 63.41 -10.96
CA SER A 666 29.96 63.98 -11.23
C SER A 666 29.10 62.97 -12.04
N ASP A 667 27.78 63.07 -11.86
CA ASP A 667 26.69 62.66 -12.77
C ASP A 667 26.31 61.16 -12.99
N ASP A 668 24.99 60.98 -13.15
CA ASP A 668 24.17 59.80 -13.54
C ASP A 668 24.28 58.55 -12.63
N GLY A 669 23.24 58.01 -11.95
CA GLY A 669 21.79 57.96 -12.24
C GLY A 669 21.44 56.60 -12.90
N GLY A 670 20.51 55.75 -12.43
CA GLY A 670 19.63 55.79 -11.26
C GLY A 670 18.42 54.85 -11.46
N CYS A 671 18.25 53.86 -10.57
CA CYS A 671 17.08 52.97 -10.39
C CYS A 671 16.64 52.01 -11.51
N GLY A 672 16.07 50.86 -11.08
CA GLY A 672 14.87 50.31 -11.70
C GLY A 672 15.01 48.94 -12.34
N CYS A 673 14.65 47.88 -11.61
CA CYS A 673 14.44 46.55 -12.17
C CYS A 673 13.26 46.57 -13.17
N ALA A 674 13.45 45.94 -14.32
CA ALA A 674 12.36 45.53 -15.20
C ALA A 674 12.76 44.21 -15.87
N THR A 675 12.07 43.13 -15.51
CA THR A 675 12.00 41.94 -16.36
C THR A 675 11.35 42.34 -17.70
N PRO A 676 11.83 41.80 -18.83
CA PRO A 676 10.90 40.97 -19.59
C PRO A 676 11.53 39.83 -20.42
N GLY A 677 10.80 38.71 -20.45
CA GLY A 677 10.27 38.11 -21.69
C GLY A 677 11.21 37.92 -22.90
N HIS A 678 11.52 36.66 -23.20
CA HIS A 678 12.06 36.25 -24.50
C HIS A 678 11.12 36.61 -25.67
N THR A 679 11.59 37.43 -26.60
CA THR A 679 11.24 37.31 -28.03
C THR A 679 12.47 37.57 -28.90
N GLY A 680 12.74 36.67 -29.85
CA GLY A 680 13.90 36.75 -30.74
C GLY A 680 13.65 37.59 -31.99
N GLY A 681 14.69 38.25 -32.53
CA GLY A 681 14.53 39.11 -33.71
C GLY A 681 15.81 39.72 -34.30
N SER A 682 16.67 38.88 -34.90
CA SER A 682 17.60 39.21 -36.00
C SER A 682 18.41 40.54 -35.99
N ALA A 683 19.75 40.42 -35.84
CA ALA A 683 20.84 40.86 -36.76
C ALA A 683 20.75 42.22 -37.52
N PRO A 684 21.86 42.91 -37.93
CA PRO A 684 23.07 42.29 -38.49
C PRO A 684 24.44 43.06 -38.43
N TRP A 685 25.50 42.40 -38.98
CA TRP A 685 26.81 42.96 -39.44
C TRP A 685 27.83 43.37 -38.32
N LEU A 686 29.17 43.22 -38.44
CA LEU A 686 30.02 42.72 -39.54
C LEU A 686 31.50 42.46 -39.14
N LEU A 687 32.20 41.64 -39.96
CA LEU A 687 33.66 41.47 -40.15
C LEU A 687 34.46 40.54 -39.19
N LEU A 688 35.52 39.81 -39.62
CA LEU A 688 35.78 38.99 -40.85
C LEU A 688 37.15 38.26 -40.71
N VAL A 689 37.27 37.03 -41.27
CA VAL A 689 38.49 36.23 -41.57
C VAL A 689 39.20 35.54 -40.38
N GLY A 690 39.55 34.23 -40.43
CA GLY A 690 39.19 33.18 -41.41
C GLY A 690 40.17 31.98 -41.51
N LEU A 691 39.81 31.03 -42.39
CA LEU A 691 40.59 29.86 -42.91
C LEU A 691 40.90 28.68 -41.94
N VAL A 692 40.92 27.40 -42.34
CA VAL A 692 40.25 26.63 -43.44
C VAL A 692 40.58 25.13 -43.27
N GLY A 693 39.69 24.21 -43.70
CA GLY A 693 40.14 22.90 -44.22
C GLY A 693 39.29 21.67 -43.91
N LEU A 694 38.89 20.93 -44.97
CA LEU A 694 38.29 19.57 -44.98
C LEU A 694 36.86 19.49 -44.40
N LEU A 695 35.76 19.27 -45.14
CA LEU A 695 35.47 18.55 -46.40
C LEU A 695 35.97 17.09 -46.42
N ALA A 696 35.20 16.07 -46.83
CA ALA A 696 33.76 15.91 -47.10
C ALA A 696 33.50 14.43 -47.49
N LEU A 697 32.26 13.91 -47.33
CA LEU A 697 31.53 12.98 -48.23
C LEU A 697 30.28 12.49 -47.45
N ARG A 698 29.04 12.95 -47.72
CA ARG A 698 28.11 12.54 -48.81
C ARG A 698 27.83 11.03 -48.85
N ARG A 699 26.60 10.52 -48.99
CA ARG A 699 25.19 11.01 -49.11
C ARG A 699 24.42 9.87 -49.84
N ARG A 700 23.07 9.86 -49.73
CA ARG A 700 22.03 9.30 -50.67
C ARG A 700 21.43 7.93 -50.30
N ARG A 701 20.17 7.57 -50.64
CA ARG A 701 18.90 8.28 -51.05
C ARG A 701 17.74 7.23 -51.10
N ALA A 702 16.43 7.54 -51.19
CA ALA A 702 15.55 8.61 -50.66
C ALA A 702 14.20 8.67 -51.42
N GLY A 703 13.08 8.81 -50.70
CA GLY A 703 11.78 9.28 -51.25
C GLY A 703 10.67 8.20 -51.28
N ALA A 704 9.38 8.55 -51.37
CA ALA A 704 8.75 9.86 -51.64
C ALA A 704 7.30 9.91 -51.06
N ALA A 705 6.79 11.07 -50.56
CA ALA A 705 5.74 11.92 -51.20
C ALA A 705 4.28 11.38 -51.14
N LEU A 706 3.17 12.16 -51.04
CA LEU A 706 2.91 13.57 -51.43
C LEU A 706 1.50 14.09 -50.94
N LEU A 707 1.34 15.42 -50.65
CA LEU A 707 0.08 16.25 -50.70
C LEU A 707 -1.12 15.86 -49.76
N ALA A 708 -2.11 16.70 -49.35
CA ALA A 708 -2.32 18.16 -49.19
C ALA A 708 -3.80 18.43 -48.73
N LEU A 709 -4.34 19.62 -48.40
CA LEU A 709 -3.92 20.95 -47.86
C LEU A 709 -4.96 22.01 -48.33
N LEU A 710 -5.76 22.68 -47.47
CA LEU A 710 -6.42 23.96 -47.82
C LEU A 710 -6.83 24.85 -46.61
N PHE A 711 -6.93 26.16 -46.88
CA PHE A 711 -6.96 27.33 -45.96
C PHE A 711 -8.38 27.87 -45.66
N PHE A 712 -8.53 28.71 -44.61
CA PHE A 712 -8.84 30.15 -44.77
C PHE A 712 -8.46 31.00 -43.52
N VAL A 713 -8.34 32.32 -43.74
CA VAL A 713 -7.82 33.36 -42.83
C VAL A 713 -8.83 34.49 -42.69
N GLY A 714 -8.88 35.20 -41.55
CA GLY A 714 -9.56 36.50 -41.42
C GLY A 714 -9.35 37.19 -40.08
N CYS A 715 -8.67 38.35 -40.07
CA CYS A 715 -8.48 39.23 -38.90
C CYS A 715 -9.48 40.40 -38.91
N GLY A 716 -9.60 41.13 -37.79
CA GLY A 716 -10.20 42.48 -37.78
C GLY A 716 -10.47 43.06 -36.38
N ASP A 717 -9.64 44.02 -35.95
CA ASP A 717 -9.85 44.90 -34.79
C ASP A 717 -10.83 46.06 -35.10
N ASP A 718 -11.42 46.69 -34.07
CA ASP A 718 -11.25 48.14 -33.76
C ASP A 718 -12.22 48.66 -32.66
N ASP A 719 -11.62 49.28 -31.64
CA ASP A 719 -11.98 50.49 -30.85
C ASP A 719 -13.43 50.97 -30.60
N GLY A 720 -13.66 51.46 -29.37
CA GLY A 720 -14.86 52.23 -29.00
C GLY A 720 -14.91 52.77 -27.56
N ASP A 721 -13.97 53.64 -27.17
CA ASP A 721 -13.85 54.22 -25.82
C ASP A 721 -14.73 55.49 -25.57
N THR A 722 -14.81 55.91 -24.29
CA THR A 722 -15.13 57.25 -23.72
C THR A 722 -16.51 57.55 -23.07
N ALA A 723 -16.46 57.69 -21.73
CA ALA A 723 -16.71 58.94 -20.98
C ALA A 723 -18.07 59.28 -20.27
N MET A 724 -17.97 59.41 -18.94
CA MET A 724 -18.23 60.62 -18.10
C MET A 724 -19.61 60.93 -17.43
N MET A 725 -19.54 61.14 -16.10
CA MET A 725 -20.45 61.86 -15.16
C MET A 725 -21.82 61.18 -14.84
N ASP A 726 -22.47 61.39 -13.68
CA ASP A 726 -22.35 62.43 -12.63
C ASP A 726 -22.71 61.90 -11.21
N ALA A 727 -22.49 62.71 -10.17
CA ALA A 727 -22.54 62.36 -8.74
C ALA A 727 -23.92 62.51 -8.04
N GLY A 728 -24.05 62.07 -6.77
CA GLY A 728 -25.16 62.52 -5.90
C GLY A 728 -25.56 61.69 -4.65
N THR A 729 -24.71 61.60 -3.62
CA THR A 729 -25.15 61.47 -2.20
C THR A 729 -25.72 62.84 -1.69
N PRO A 730 -26.31 63.03 -0.47
CA PRO A 730 -26.23 62.22 0.78
C PRO A 730 -27.52 62.19 1.68
N MET A 731 -27.34 61.73 2.96
CA MET A 731 -28.09 62.11 4.20
C MET A 731 -29.53 61.53 4.42
N ASP A 732 -30.00 61.24 5.65
CA ASP A 732 -29.36 61.30 6.98
C ASP A 732 -30.02 60.36 8.04
N SER A 733 -29.22 60.00 9.05
CA SER A 733 -29.51 59.72 10.47
C SER A 733 -30.94 59.49 11.00
N ALA A 734 -31.11 58.42 11.81
CA ALA A 734 -31.50 58.52 13.23
C ALA A 734 -31.47 57.17 13.99
N VAL A 735 -30.82 57.15 15.16
CA VAL A 735 -31.02 56.15 16.24
C VAL A 735 -31.73 56.86 17.40
N PRO A 736 -32.73 56.22 18.05
CA PRO A 736 -32.63 56.14 19.52
C PRO A 736 -33.11 54.80 20.13
N MET A 737 -32.52 54.51 21.28
CA MET A 737 -32.72 53.34 22.16
C MET A 737 -34.13 53.27 22.78
N ASP A 738 -34.62 52.05 23.07
CA ASP A 738 -34.82 51.55 24.44
C ASP A 738 -35.33 50.08 24.47
N ALA A 739 -35.04 49.37 25.56
CA ALA A 739 -35.33 47.94 25.83
C ALA A 739 -36.78 47.71 26.38
N PRO A 740 -37.24 46.49 26.80
CA PRO A 740 -36.58 45.18 26.90
C PRO A 740 -37.42 43.95 26.39
N MET A 741 -36.92 42.74 26.69
CA MET A 741 -37.45 41.42 26.27
C MET A 741 -38.91 41.12 26.65
N THR A 742 -39.62 40.45 25.74
CA THR A 742 -40.67 39.44 26.01
C THR A 742 -40.69 38.42 24.88
N ASP A 743 -40.64 37.13 25.20
CA ASP A 743 -40.69 36.02 24.25
C ASP A 743 -42.07 35.74 23.64
N ALA A 744 -42.05 34.90 22.60
CA ALA A 744 -43.12 34.12 21.98
C ALA A 744 -43.91 34.74 20.79
N GLU A 745 -43.83 34.01 19.66
CA GLU A 745 -44.79 33.93 18.54
C GLU A 745 -44.97 35.19 17.67
N THR A 746 -44.73 35.20 16.34
CA THR A 746 -44.54 34.12 15.35
C THR A 746 -43.79 34.67 14.12
N PRO A 747 -42.87 33.92 13.50
CA PRO A 747 -42.45 34.17 12.12
C PRO A 747 -43.35 33.39 11.15
N THR A 748 -44.11 34.09 10.29
CA THR A 748 -44.70 33.49 9.10
C THR A 748 -43.95 34.02 7.87
N ASP A 749 -43.09 33.19 7.31
CA ASP A 749 -43.09 32.75 5.89
C ASP A 749 -41.69 32.18 5.54
N ALA A 750 -41.34 31.06 6.18
CA ALA A 750 -40.32 30.16 5.66
C ALA A 750 -41.03 29.10 4.81
N GLY A 751 -40.43 28.71 3.69
CA GLY A 751 -40.95 27.61 2.86
C GLY A 751 -40.91 26.26 3.58
N PRO A 752 -41.36 25.17 2.92
CA PRO A 752 -41.17 23.82 3.45
C PRO A 752 -39.68 23.58 3.77
N ASP A 753 -39.41 23.06 4.96
CA ASP A 753 -38.08 22.62 5.35
C ASP A 753 -37.83 21.26 4.69
N LEU A 754 -37.31 21.30 3.46
CA LEU A 754 -37.05 20.11 2.63
C LEU A 754 -36.18 19.06 3.35
N ARG A 755 -35.30 19.50 4.26
CA ARG A 755 -34.50 18.61 5.12
C ARG A 755 -35.38 17.90 6.14
N GLN A 756 -36.28 18.61 6.82
CA GLN A 756 -37.23 18.00 7.75
C GLN A 756 -38.19 17.04 7.02
N GLU A 757 -38.73 17.43 5.87
CA GLU A 757 -39.64 16.60 5.07
C GLU A 757 -38.98 15.29 4.60
N LEU A 758 -37.72 15.33 4.15
CA LEU A 758 -36.97 14.12 3.79
C LEU A 758 -36.71 13.22 5.01
N LEU A 759 -36.26 13.79 6.13
CA LEU A 759 -35.97 13.01 7.35
C LEU A 759 -37.25 12.34 7.89
N GLU A 760 -38.39 13.05 7.92
CA GLU A 760 -39.69 12.48 8.29
C GLU A 760 -40.20 11.41 7.31
N ALA A 761 -39.84 11.49 6.03
CA ALA A 761 -40.23 10.50 5.02
C ALA A 761 -39.40 9.20 5.10
N LEU A 762 -38.18 9.26 5.63
CA LEU A 762 -37.21 8.16 5.75
C LEU A 762 -37.17 7.51 7.14
N ASP A 763 -37.54 8.19 8.22
CA ASP A 763 -37.30 7.68 9.58
C ASP A 763 -37.95 6.31 9.86
N GLY A 764 -37.14 5.32 10.25
CA GLY A 764 -37.59 3.95 10.54
C GLY A 764 -38.10 3.18 9.32
N THR A 765 -37.78 3.62 8.10
CA THR A 765 -38.21 2.97 6.85
C THR A 765 -37.17 2.00 6.30
N VAL A 766 -37.65 1.00 5.56
CA VAL A 766 -36.84 0.07 4.77
C VAL A 766 -37.35 0.09 3.34
N TRP A 767 -36.44 0.10 2.38
CA TRP A 767 -36.72 0.11 0.95
C TRP A 767 -35.93 -1.02 0.30
N SER A 768 -36.48 -1.67 -0.72
CA SER A 768 -35.79 -2.78 -1.41
C SER A 768 -35.95 -2.71 -2.92
N GLY A 769 -34.94 -3.20 -3.64
CA GLY A 769 -34.88 -3.09 -5.10
C GLY A 769 -33.78 -3.96 -5.69
N LEU A 770 -33.86 -4.16 -7.01
CA LEU A 770 -32.77 -4.72 -7.81
C LEU A 770 -32.00 -3.55 -8.42
N GLN A 771 -30.70 -3.47 -8.14
CA GLN A 771 -29.83 -2.48 -8.79
C GLN A 771 -28.70 -3.18 -9.53
N ALA A 772 -28.36 -2.69 -10.71
CA ALA A 772 -27.19 -3.10 -11.47
C ALA A 772 -26.05 -2.12 -11.20
N ARG A 773 -25.04 -2.56 -10.44
CA ARG A 773 -23.83 -1.77 -10.14
C ARG A 773 -22.63 -2.36 -10.88
N ASP A 774 -21.60 -1.55 -11.09
CA ASP A 774 -20.34 -2.03 -11.66
C ASP A 774 -19.56 -2.83 -10.59
N GLU A 775 -19.35 -4.11 -10.86
CA GLU A 775 -18.50 -5.01 -10.07
C GLU A 775 -17.43 -5.57 -11.03
N GLY A 776 -16.20 -5.05 -10.93
CA GLY A 776 -15.06 -5.55 -11.72
C GLY A 776 -15.08 -5.20 -13.22
N GLY A 777 -15.75 -4.11 -13.63
CA GLY A 777 -15.90 -3.71 -15.04
C GLY A 777 -17.11 -4.34 -15.73
N ALA A 778 -18.01 -4.98 -14.98
CA ALA A 778 -19.24 -5.59 -15.44
C ALA A 778 -20.43 -5.12 -14.60
N LEU A 779 -21.55 -4.79 -15.25
CA LEU A 779 -22.79 -4.48 -14.53
C LEU A 779 -23.42 -5.76 -13.98
N VAL A 780 -23.41 -5.89 -12.65
CA VAL A 780 -23.95 -7.04 -11.92
C VAL A 780 -25.23 -6.62 -11.19
N GLU A 781 -26.33 -7.32 -11.46
CA GLU A 781 -27.62 -7.09 -10.79
C GLU A 781 -27.65 -7.80 -9.43
N ARG A 782 -27.76 -7.02 -8.36
CA ARG A 782 -27.87 -7.49 -6.97
C ARG A 782 -29.21 -7.04 -6.37
N ALA A 783 -29.70 -7.77 -5.37
CA ALA A 783 -30.75 -7.23 -4.50
C ALA A 783 -30.14 -6.32 -3.43
N TYR A 784 -30.77 -5.18 -3.19
CA TYR A 784 -30.37 -4.24 -2.16
C TYR A 784 -31.55 -3.89 -1.25
N GLU A 785 -31.29 -3.79 0.05
CA GLU A 785 -32.15 -3.11 1.02
C GLU A 785 -31.48 -1.84 1.52
N GLN A 786 -32.24 -0.75 1.63
CA GLN A 786 -31.84 0.51 2.23
C GLN A 786 -32.68 0.75 3.50
N HIS A 787 -32.03 0.80 4.65
CA HIS A 787 -32.62 0.99 5.98
C HIS A 787 -32.22 2.37 6.50
N PHE A 788 -33.17 3.14 7.02
CA PHE A 788 -32.92 4.51 7.52
C PHE A 788 -33.35 4.69 8.97
N ASP A 789 -32.41 5.15 9.79
CA ASP A 789 -32.65 5.77 11.10
C ASP A 789 -32.31 7.26 10.93
N ALA A 790 -33.33 8.07 10.66
CA ALA A 790 -33.17 9.50 10.41
C ALA A 790 -32.99 10.28 11.74
N GLY A 791 -33.43 9.70 12.86
CA GLY A 791 -33.16 10.20 14.21
C GLY A 791 -31.68 10.19 14.59
N GLU A 792 -30.94 9.15 14.19
CA GLU A 792 -29.48 9.03 14.40
C GLU A 792 -28.65 9.36 13.14
N LEU A 793 -29.29 9.83 12.05
CA LEU A 793 -28.67 10.14 10.75
C LEU A 793 -27.87 8.96 10.16
N ARG A 794 -28.39 7.74 10.32
CA ARG A 794 -27.80 6.50 9.80
C ARG A 794 -28.59 5.93 8.65
N TRP A 795 -27.85 5.47 7.65
CA TRP A 795 -28.34 4.78 6.47
C TRP A 795 -27.58 3.45 6.35
N GLY A 796 -28.27 2.34 6.55
CA GLY A 796 -27.72 1.00 6.34
C GLY A 796 -28.13 0.44 4.98
N GLU A 797 -27.20 -0.21 4.29
CA GLU A 797 -27.42 -0.94 3.05
C GLU A 797 -27.13 -2.43 3.25
N ILE A 798 -27.96 -3.32 2.70
CA ILE A 798 -27.70 -4.77 2.63
C ILE A 798 -27.70 -5.22 1.17
N ARG A 799 -26.56 -5.69 0.66
CA ARG A 799 -26.44 -6.45 -0.60
C ARG A 799 -26.85 -7.90 -0.36
N ASN A 800 -27.67 -8.44 -1.25
CA ASN A 800 -28.18 -9.82 -1.27
C ASN A 800 -28.65 -10.34 0.11
N PRO A 801 -29.74 -9.79 0.70
CA PRO A 801 -30.13 -10.05 2.10
C PRO A 801 -30.22 -11.52 2.54
N TYR A 802 -30.62 -12.41 1.62
CA TYR A 802 -30.77 -13.86 1.81
C TYR A 802 -29.99 -14.70 0.77
N GLY A 803 -28.98 -14.12 0.13
CA GLY A 803 -28.28 -14.73 -1.01
C GLY A 803 -26.76 -14.55 -0.95
N PRO A 804 -26.04 -15.14 -1.92
CA PRO A 804 -24.59 -15.18 -1.95
C PRO A 804 -23.96 -13.79 -2.14
N GLY A 805 -22.68 -13.65 -1.77
CA GLY A 805 -21.97 -12.37 -1.86
C GLY A 805 -22.61 -11.30 -0.96
N ARG A 806 -23.21 -11.72 0.16
CA ARG A 806 -23.89 -10.82 1.08
C ARG A 806 -22.94 -9.79 1.65
N GLN A 807 -23.38 -8.53 1.72
CA GLN A 807 -22.56 -7.43 2.23
C GLN A 807 -23.44 -6.47 3.02
N ARG A 808 -22.90 -5.85 4.07
CA ARG A 808 -23.57 -4.78 4.82
C ARG A 808 -22.73 -3.52 4.76
N VAL A 809 -23.31 -2.38 4.43
CA VAL A 809 -22.62 -1.09 4.46
C VAL A 809 -23.42 -0.18 5.37
N LEU A 810 -22.80 0.37 6.40
CA LEU A 810 -23.42 1.42 7.21
C LEU A 810 -22.86 2.77 6.75
N ARG A 811 -23.72 3.78 6.69
CA ARG A 811 -23.40 5.15 6.32
C ARG A 811 -23.94 6.09 7.39
N THR A 812 -23.21 7.16 7.68
CA THR A 812 -23.85 8.39 8.18
C THR A 812 -24.29 9.21 6.98
N PHE A 813 -25.41 9.92 7.08
CA PHE A 813 -25.92 10.78 6.00
C PHE A 813 -26.36 12.14 6.54
N ASN A 814 -25.96 13.23 5.88
CA ASN A 814 -26.29 14.59 6.28
C ASN A 814 -26.98 15.33 5.12
N PRO A 815 -28.31 15.56 5.20
CA PRO A 815 -29.02 16.34 4.20
C PRO A 815 -28.62 17.82 4.23
N SER A 816 -28.00 18.29 3.16
CA SER A 816 -27.60 19.67 2.90
C SER A 816 -28.62 20.36 1.98
N VAL A 817 -28.82 21.67 2.17
CA VAL A 817 -29.67 22.47 1.28
C VAL A 817 -28.90 23.70 0.81
N MET A 818 -28.51 23.70 -0.47
CA MET A 818 -27.87 24.84 -1.13
C MET A 818 -28.73 25.27 -2.32
N ASP A 819 -28.96 26.57 -2.48
CA ASP A 819 -29.72 27.18 -3.58
C ASP A 819 -31.13 26.60 -3.91
N ARG A 820 -31.74 25.91 -2.93
CA ARG A 820 -33.00 25.13 -2.99
C ARG A 820 -32.90 23.73 -3.62
N GLU A 821 -31.70 23.23 -3.82
CA GLU A 821 -31.43 21.84 -4.12
C GLU A 821 -31.12 21.10 -2.81
N LEU A 822 -31.68 19.90 -2.64
CA LEU A 822 -31.50 19.05 -1.47
C LEU A 822 -30.51 17.94 -1.86
N THR A 823 -29.28 18.05 -1.37
CA THR A 823 -28.26 17.00 -1.52
C THR A 823 -28.11 16.26 -0.20
N VAL A 824 -27.64 15.02 -0.26
CA VAL A 824 -27.36 14.18 0.90
C VAL A 824 -25.92 13.73 0.80
N ASP A 825 -25.06 14.26 1.66
CA ASP A 825 -23.68 13.81 1.78
C ASP A 825 -23.66 12.59 2.69
N SER A 826 -23.12 11.47 2.19
CA SER A 826 -22.99 10.24 2.96
C SER A 826 -21.53 9.88 3.18
N THR A 827 -21.21 9.26 4.31
CA THR A 827 -19.88 8.68 4.60
C THR A 827 -20.06 7.25 5.08
N VAL A 828 -19.40 6.30 4.43
CA VAL A 828 -19.43 4.89 4.84
C VAL A 828 -18.67 4.70 6.16
N MET A 829 -19.39 4.25 7.17
CA MET A 829 -18.91 3.90 8.50
C MET A 829 -18.98 2.37 8.63
N ILE A 830 -17.86 1.65 8.68
CA ILE A 830 -17.87 0.19 8.82
C ILE A 830 -17.64 -0.18 10.29
N PRO A 831 -18.61 -0.78 11.01
CA PRO A 831 -18.41 -1.28 12.36
C PRO A 831 -17.42 -2.45 12.40
N THR A 832 -16.62 -2.54 13.47
CA THR A 832 -15.73 -3.68 13.71
C THR A 832 -16.50 -5.00 13.71
N GLY A 833 -16.02 -5.99 12.95
CA GLY A 833 -16.66 -7.31 12.83
C GLY A 833 -17.77 -7.39 11.76
N TRP A 834 -17.81 -6.47 10.79
CA TRP A 834 -18.60 -6.62 9.57
C TRP A 834 -17.72 -7.06 8.41
N GLU A 835 -18.13 -8.12 7.72
CA GLU A 835 -17.57 -8.57 6.43
C GLU A 835 -17.91 -7.53 5.35
N THR A 836 -16.99 -6.62 5.08
CA THR A 836 -17.18 -5.52 4.13
C THR A 836 -15.82 -5.10 3.60
N PRO A 837 -15.63 -5.00 2.26
CA PRO A 837 -14.36 -4.57 1.67
C PRO A 837 -13.83 -3.27 2.29
N GLU A 838 -12.58 -3.31 2.75
CA GLU A 838 -11.85 -2.16 3.31
C GLU A 838 -11.88 -0.92 2.40
N PRO A 839 -11.79 -1.01 1.05
CA PRO A 839 -11.85 0.16 0.16
C PRO A 839 -13.16 0.96 0.20
N LEU A 840 -14.20 0.47 0.85
CA LEU A 840 -15.43 1.24 1.06
C LEU A 840 -15.40 2.06 2.36
N ARG A 841 -14.48 1.79 3.31
CA ARG A 841 -14.43 2.49 4.59
C ARG A 841 -14.09 3.96 4.39
N GLY A 842 -14.89 4.86 4.97
CA GLY A 842 -14.67 6.31 4.84
C GLY A 842 -15.03 6.88 3.46
N ARG A 843 -15.42 6.06 2.47
CA ARG A 843 -15.89 6.53 1.16
C ARG A 843 -17.01 7.53 1.36
N ARG A 844 -16.89 8.69 0.69
CA ARG A 844 -17.89 9.75 0.67
C ARG A 844 -18.59 9.76 -0.68
N ASP A 845 -19.92 9.81 -0.64
CA ASP A 845 -20.77 9.88 -1.83
C ASP A 845 -21.84 10.96 -1.61
N THR A 846 -22.07 11.82 -2.60
CA THR A 846 -23.12 12.86 -2.56
C THR A 846 -24.28 12.48 -3.48
N TRP A 847 -25.49 12.50 -2.92
CA TRP A 847 -26.71 11.98 -3.55
C TRP A 847 -27.79 13.06 -3.65
N THR A 848 -28.76 12.86 -4.54
CA THR A 848 -30.12 13.42 -4.39
C THR A 848 -31.11 12.31 -4.09
N PHE A 849 -32.13 12.64 -3.30
CA PHE A 849 -33.15 11.70 -2.81
C PHE A 849 -34.53 12.20 -3.25
N GLU A 850 -35.31 11.36 -3.94
CA GLU A 850 -36.72 11.62 -4.25
C GLU A 850 -37.60 10.50 -3.69
N VAL A 851 -38.53 10.84 -2.78
CA VAL A 851 -39.57 9.92 -2.29
C VAL A 851 -40.86 10.16 -3.07
N VAL A 852 -41.25 9.18 -3.88
CA VAL A 852 -42.44 9.24 -4.75
C VAL A 852 -43.61 8.53 -4.08
N ASP A 853 -44.72 9.26 -3.90
CA ASP A 853 -45.97 8.72 -3.33
C ASP A 853 -46.54 7.55 -4.16
N GLY A 854 -46.83 6.42 -3.49
CA GLY A 854 -47.32 5.20 -4.12
C GLY A 854 -47.88 4.18 -3.11
N ASP A 855 -48.24 2.99 -3.60
CA ASP A 855 -48.60 1.81 -2.80
C ASP A 855 -47.95 0.56 -3.41
N PRO A 856 -46.71 0.19 -3.00
CA PRO A 856 -45.85 0.89 -2.04
C PRO A 856 -45.30 2.22 -2.58
N ARG A 857 -44.78 3.09 -1.68
CA ARG A 857 -43.99 4.28 -2.08
C ARG A 857 -42.71 3.85 -2.81
N GLN A 858 -42.09 4.76 -3.54
CA GLN A 858 -40.76 4.55 -4.12
C GLN A 858 -39.74 5.54 -3.57
N LEU A 859 -38.51 5.09 -3.40
CA LEU A 859 -37.34 5.92 -3.11
C LEU A 859 -36.42 5.85 -4.33
N VAL A 860 -36.10 7.01 -4.89
CA VAL A 860 -35.12 7.17 -5.95
C VAL A 860 -33.88 7.83 -5.35
N LEU A 861 -32.73 7.15 -5.47
CA LEU A 861 -31.43 7.66 -5.08
C LEU A 861 -30.62 7.94 -6.35
N THR A 862 -30.15 9.17 -6.52
CA THR A 862 -29.30 9.52 -7.67
C THR A 862 -27.93 9.97 -7.17
N ASP A 863 -26.90 9.25 -7.55
CA ASP A 863 -25.51 9.65 -7.33
C ASP A 863 -25.22 10.90 -8.19
N THR A 864 -24.79 11.98 -7.55
CA THR A 864 -24.58 13.28 -8.23
C THR A 864 -23.29 13.34 -9.04
N GLU A 865 -22.33 12.45 -8.80
CA GLU A 865 -21.07 12.37 -9.54
C GLU A 865 -21.21 11.49 -10.78
N THR A 866 -21.78 10.29 -10.63
CA THR A 866 -21.95 9.35 -11.74
C THR A 866 -23.23 9.56 -12.55
N GLY A 867 -24.25 10.19 -11.97
CA GLY A 867 -25.58 10.34 -12.56
C GLY A 867 -26.38 9.04 -12.64
N ILE A 868 -25.97 7.99 -11.90
CA ILE A 868 -26.69 6.72 -11.81
C ILE A 868 -27.90 6.89 -10.89
N GLU A 869 -29.06 6.42 -11.35
CA GLU A 869 -30.35 6.47 -10.65
C GLU A 869 -30.77 5.06 -10.20
N GLU A 870 -30.94 4.88 -8.88
CA GLU A 870 -31.34 3.63 -8.24
C GLU A 870 -32.75 3.75 -7.67
N THR A 871 -33.67 2.85 -8.06
CA THR A 871 -35.08 2.90 -7.64
C THR A 871 -35.43 1.75 -6.71
N TYR A 872 -35.97 2.07 -5.55
CA TYR A 872 -36.38 1.13 -4.51
C TYR A 872 -37.88 1.25 -4.21
N ALA A 873 -38.52 0.14 -3.83
CA ALA A 873 -39.90 0.12 -3.34
C ALA A 873 -39.91 0.04 -1.81
N GLU A 874 -40.87 0.69 -1.15
CA GLU A 874 -41.00 0.63 0.31
C GLU A 874 -41.36 -0.79 0.78
N GLY A 875 -40.57 -1.30 1.74
CA GLY A 875 -40.62 -2.65 2.28
C GLY A 875 -39.26 -3.34 2.23
N ALA A 876 -38.97 -4.19 3.22
CA ALA A 876 -37.82 -5.09 3.20
C ALA A 876 -37.94 -6.14 2.09
N TRP A 877 -36.81 -6.70 1.68
CA TRP A 877 -36.76 -7.77 0.69
C TRP A 877 -37.51 -9.00 1.22
N PRO A 878 -38.38 -9.66 0.43
CA PRO A 878 -39.13 -10.81 0.91
C PRO A 878 -38.23 -11.96 1.37
N ALA A 879 -38.41 -12.41 2.60
CA ALA A 879 -37.79 -13.63 3.10
C ALA A 879 -38.25 -14.85 2.27
N PRO A 880 -37.40 -15.86 2.02
CA PRO A 880 -37.80 -17.05 1.27
C PRO A 880 -38.95 -17.82 1.94
N GLU A 881 -40.05 -18.03 1.21
CA GLU A 881 -41.25 -18.75 1.72
C GLU A 881 -41.06 -20.28 1.78
N GLY A 882 -39.96 -20.82 1.25
CA GLY A 882 -39.63 -22.24 1.29
C GLY A 882 -38.22 -22.52 0.76
N GLY A 883 -37.74 -23.74 0.99
CA GLY A 883 -36.37 -24.18 0.72
C GLY A 883 -35.56 -24.40 2.01
N LEU A 884 -34.26 -24.62 1.87
CA LEU A 884 -33.30 -24.80 2.96
C LEU A 884 -32.39 -23.57 3.10
N LEU A 885 -31.66 -23.52 4.20
CA LEU A 885 -30.45 -22.73 4.34
C LEU A 885 -29.28 -23.54 3.80
N ALA A 886 -28.43 -22.97 2.94
CA ALA A 886 -27.18 -23.58 2.49
C ALA A 886 -25.99 -22.72 2.92
N GLU A 887 -25.06 -23.33 3.66
CA GLU A 887 -23.78 -22.75 4.06
C GLU A 887 -22.67 -23.41 3.25
N VAL A 888 -21.86 -22.64 2.51
CA VAL A 888 -20.71 -23.13 1.73
C VAL A 888 -19.42 -22.75 2.44
N ARG A 889 -18.47 -23.68 2.49
CA ARG A 889 -17.11 -23.48 3.03
C ARG A 889 -16.09 -24.08 2.06
N VAL A 890 -15.20 -23.25 1.53
CA VAL A 890 -14.15 -23.60 0.55
C VAL A 890 -12.87 -24.03 1.26
N PHE A 891 -12.21 -25.07 0.75
CA PHE A 891 -10.92 -25.56 1.25
C PHE A 891 -9.92 -25.74 0.10
N GLY A 892 -8.62 -25.75 0.44
CA GLY A 892 -7.55 -25.81 -0.57
C GLY A 892 -7.43 -27.15 -1.29
N SER A 893 -6.58 -27.20 -2.30
CA SER A 893 -6.11 -28.44 -2.94
C SER A 893 -5.08 -29.23 -2.11
N THR A 894 -4.86 -28.82 -0.85
CA THR A 894 -3.98 -29.41 0.16
C THR A 894 -4.53 -29.11 1.56
N GLY A 895 -3.99 -29.76 2.60
CA GLY A 895 -4.31 -29.48 4.01
C GLY A 895 -5.42 -30.35 4.56
N ALA A 896 -5.68 -30.25 5.88
CA ALA A 896 -6.35 -31.31 6.65
C ALA A 896 -7.72 -31.80 6.11
N VAL A 897 -8.53 -30.93 5.51
CA VAL A 897 -9.84 -31.32 4.91
C VAL A 897 -9.64 -32.03 3.57
N TYR A 898 -8.72 -31.54 2.74
CA TYR A 898 -8.33 -32.17 1.49
C TYR A 898 -7.65 -33.52 1.75
N ASP A 899 -6.67 -33.55 2.66
CA ASP A 899 -5.90 -34.75 3.03
C ASP A 899 -6.74 -35.82 3.74
N ALA A 900 -7.87 -35.44 4.35
CA ALA A 900 -8.85 -36.37 4.93
C ALA A 900 -9.79 -36.98 3.89
N TYR A 901 -9.93 -36.37 2.70
CA TYR A 901 -10.92 -36.79 1.70
C TYR A 901 -10.38 -36.73 0.26
N CYS A 902 -10.25 -35.55 -0.36
CA CYS A 902 -9.89 -35.40 -1.78
C CYS A 902 -8.48 -35.95 -2.13
N GLY A 903 -7.48 -35.71 -1.27
CA GLY A 903 -6.10 -36.20 -1.43
C GLY A 903 -5.87 -37.60 -0.85
N ALA A 904 -6.87 -38.17 -0.19
CA ALA A 904 -6.74 -39.41 0.54
C ALA A 904 -6.89 -40.64 -0.38
N GLY A 905 -6.08 -41.68 -0.16
CA GLY A 905 -6.24 -42.95 -0.86
C GLY A 905 -7.46 -43.72 -0.36
N PHE A 906 -8.03 -44.60 -1.21
CA PHE A 906 -9.27 -45.38 -0.96
C PHE A 906 -9.46 -46.03 0.44
N SER A 907 -8.39 -46.23 1.21
CA SER A 907 -8.42 -46.84 2.55
C SER A 907 -7.94 -45.92 3.69
N SER A 908 -7.82 -44.61 3.47
CA SER A 908 -7.26 -43.64 4.43
C SER A 908 -8.11 -42.37 4.60
N TRP A 909 -9.40 -42.44 4.29
CA TRP A 909 -10.32 -41.29 4.40
C TRP A 909 -10.79 -41.12 5.86
N GLU A 910 -11.01 -39.87 6.28
CA GLU A 910 -11.52 -39.52 7.61
C GLU A 910 -12.72 -38.55 7.49
N ASP A 911 -13.92 -39.02 7.82
CA ASP A 911 -15.14 -38.19 7.67
C ASP A 911 -15.26 -37.10 8.75
N GLY A 912 -14.61 -37.29 9.91
CA GLY A 912 -14.63 -36.36 11.03
C GLY A 912 -14.19 -34.94 10.65
N PRO A 913 -12.96 -34.77 10.13
CA PRO A 913 -12.47 -33.48 9.63
C PRO A 913 -13.41 -32.81 8.62
N VAL A 914 -14.05 -33.56 7.72
CA VAL A 914 -14.98 -33.03 6.70
C VAL A 914 -16.29 -32.56 7.34
N LEU A 915 -16.89 -33.37 8.21
CA LEU A 915 -18.15 -33.03 8.90
C LEU A 915 -17.95 -31.86 9.88
N ASP A 916 -16.83 -31.82 10.60
CA ASP A 916 -16.50 -30.72 11.51
C ASP A 916 -16.20 -29.42 10.73
N PHE A 917 -15.55 -29.51 9.57
CA PHE A 917 -15.31 -28.35 8.71
C PHE A 917 -16.60 -27.79 8.12
N ALA A 918 -17.46 -28.64 7.54
CA ALA A 918 -18.76 -28.24 6.99
C ALA A 918 -19.68 -27.57 8.03
N ARG A 919 -19.52 -27.92 9.32
CA ARG A 919 -20.27 -27.35 10.46
C ARG A 919 -19.62 -26.13 11.10
N GLY A 920 -18.46 -25.68 10.62
CA GLY A 920 -17.72 -24.57 11.23
C GLY A 920 -17.14 -24.89 12.63
N THR A 921 -16.99 -26.17 12.97
CA THR A 921 -16.42 -26.63 14.25
C THR A 921 -15.00 -27.17 14.14
N SER A 922 -14.43 -27.19 12.93
CA SER A 922 -13.02 -27.54 12.68
C SER A 922 -12.06 -26.44 13.17
N ALA A 923 -10.82 -26.84 13.46
CA ALA A 923 -9.71 -25.90 13.64
C ALA A 923 -9.14 -25.37 12.31
N THR A 924 -9.49 -26.01 11.19
CA THR A 924 -9.18 -25.51 9.84
C THR A 924 -10.18 -24.41 9.47
N LEU A 925 -9.68 -23.19 9.28
CA LEU A 925 -10.47 -22.08 8.75
C LEU A 925 -10.76 -22.33 7.25
N PRO A 926 -11.94 -21.93 6.75
CA PRO A 926 -12.21 -21.97 5.31
C PRO A 926 -11.39 -20.89 4.59
N LEU A 927 -11.02 -21.17 3.34
CA LEU A 927 -10.41 -20.14 2.47
C LEU A 927 -11.42 -19.04 2.12
N ALA A 928 -12.69 -19.42 2.03
CA ALA A 928 -13.83 -18.52 1.96
C ALA A 928 -15.12 -19.26 2.36
N GLU A 929 -16.12 -18.51 2.80
CA GLU A 929 -17.46 -19.03 3.07
C GLU A 929 -18.53 -18.11 2.48
N ASP A 930 -19.69 -18.67 2.15
CA ASP A 930 -20.83 -17.93 1.60
C ASP A 930 -22.15 -18.64 1.96
N VAL A 931 -23.27 -17.92 1.96
CA VAL A 931 -24.54 -18.43 2.50
C VAL A 931 -25.75 -18.00 1.67
N ALA A 932 -26.69 -18.91 1.46
CA ALA A 932 -27.93 -18.65 0.74
C ALA A 932 -29.13 -19.31 1.41
N ALA A 933 -30.26 -18.61 1.48
CA ALA A 933 -31.52 -19.16 1.99
C ALA A 933 -32.59 -19.28 0.90
N GLY A 934 -33.42 -20.30 1.07
CA GLY A 934 -34.45 -20.72 0.11
C GLY A 934 -33.92 -21.62 -1.00
N THR A 935 -32.88 -22.41 -0.72
CA THR A 935 -32.20 -23.28 -1.69
C THR A 935 -32.76 -24.71 -1.68
N VAL A 936 -32.53 -25.47 -2.75
CA VAL A 936 -32.80 -26.91 -2.81
C VAL A 936 -31.56 -27.68 -3.29
N LEU A 937 -31.37 -28.90 -2.79
CA LEU A 937 -30.31 -29.78 -3.29
C LEU A 937 -30.77 -30.44 -4.60
N GLY A 938 -30.60 -29.70 -5.69
CA GLY A 938 -30.95 -30.12 -7.06
C GLY A 938 -30.07 -31.22 -7.63
N GLU A 939 -30.28 -31.52 -8.91
CA GLU A 939 -29.40 -32.39 -9.71
C GLU A 939 -28.07 -31.65 -9.98
N TRP A 940 -26.95 -32.18 -9.48
CA TRP A 940 -25.61 -31.68 -9.77
C TRP A 940 -25.02 -32.52 -10.89
N ALA A 941 -25.06 -32.02 -12.12
CA ALA A 941 -24.53 -32.72 -13.29
C ALA A 941 -23.27 -32.01 -13.80
N ASP A 942 -22.16 -32.73 -13.86
CA ASP A 942 -20.92 -32.26 -14.48
C ASP A 942 -20.65 -33.06 -15.76
N GLY A 943 -20.92 -32.44 -16.90
CA GLY A 943 -20.65 -33.07 -18.19
C GLY A 943 -19.17 -33.10 -18.59
N VAL A 944 -18.26 -32.45 -17.84
CA VAL A 944 -17.00 -31.93 -18.43
C VAL A 944 -15.83 -31.62 -17.48
N GLY A 945 -16.00 -31.64 -16.16
CA GLY A 945 -14.95 -31.43 -15.16
C GLY A 945 -14.99 -30.11 -14.39
N THR A 946 -16.11 -29.38 -14.32
CA THR A 946 -16.11 -27.96 -13.86
C THR A 946 -17.23 -27.54 -12.88
N PHE A 947 -17.81 -28.45 -12.10
CA PHE A 947 -18.81 -28.07 -11.09
C PHE A 947 -18.17 -27.21 -9.97
N ALA A 948 -18.72 -26.02 -9.73
CA ALA A 948 -18.21 -25.02 -8.79
C ALA A 948 -19.33 -24.48 -7.86
N VAL A 949 -18.97 -23.64 -6.88
CA VAL A 949 -19.96 -23.06 -5.92
C VAL A 949 -21.12 -22.35 -6.63
N THR A 950 -20.89 -21.69 -7.77
CA THR A 950 -21.97 -21.04 -8.56
C THR A 950 -23.02 -22.00 -9.10
N ASP A 951 -22.70 -23.28 -9.30
CA ASP A 951 -23.64 -24.26 -9.84
C ASP A 951 -24.61 -24.80 -8.76
N LEU A 952 -24.39 -24.45 -7.49
CA LEU A 952 -25.31 -24.73 -6.40
C LEU A 952 -26.57 -23.85 -6.52
N ASP A 953 -27.73 -24.44 -6.25
CA ASP A 953 -29.00 -23.69 -6.26
C ASP A 953 -28.95 -22.51 -5.29
N GLY A 954 -29.39 -21.34 -5.76
CA GLY A 954 -29.29 -20.07 -5.05
C GLY A 954 -27.93 -19.37 -5.12
N PHE A 955 -26.82 -20.04 -5.46
CA PHE A 955 -25.48 -19.43 -5.48
C PHE A 955 -25.11 -18.74 -6.81
N ALA A 956 -25.90 -18.91 -7.88
CA ALA A 956 -25.88 -18.06 -9.07
C ALA A 956 -26.94 -16.92 -9.04
N ARG A 957 -27.75 -16.83 -7.98
CA ARG A 957 -28.83 -15.83 -7.86
C ARG A 957 -28.25 -14.44 -7.64
N LEU A 958 -28.74 -13.44 -8.38
CA LEU A 958 -28.45 -12.01 -8.17
C LEU A 958 -26.94 -11.71 -8.17
N GLY A 959 -26.33 -11.86 -9.35
CA GLY A 959 -24.88 -11.77 -9.57
C GLY A 959 -24.09 -13.01 -9.15
N GLY A 960 -24.68 -13.87 -8.31
CA GLY A 960 -24.07 -15.09 -7.82
C GLY A 960 -23.04 -14.86 -6.71
N THR A 961 -22.20 -15.86 -6.44
CA THR A 961 -21.14 -15.78 -5.44
C THR A 961 -19.85 -15.18 -6.03
N GLU A 962 -19.09 -14.47 -5.19
CA GLU A 962 -17.70 -14.08 -5.51
C GLU A 962 -16.79 -15.32 -5.63
N LEU A 963 -17.21 -16.48 -5.10
CA LEU A 963 -16.49 -17.76 -5.11
C LEU A 963 -16.58 -18.52 -6.45
N SER A 964 -16.80 -17.83 -7.56
CA SER A 964 -17.20 -18.39 -8.86
C SER A 964 -16.21 -19.37 -9.54
N ALA A 965 -14.96 -19.44 -9.07
CA ALA A 965 -13.95 -20.40 -9.52
C ALA A 965 -13.66 -21.54 -8.53
N GLN A 966 -14.33 -21.59 -7.38
CA GLN A 966 -13.99 -22.52 -6.30
C GLN A 966 -14.68 -23.88 -6.50
N ALA A 967 -13.87 -24.93 -6.63
CA ALA A 967 -14.32 -26.30 -6.95
C ALA A 967 -13.89 -27.36 -5.89
N ASN A 968 -13.27 -26.94 -4.79
CA ASN A 968 -13.05 -27.74 -3.58
C ASN A 968 -13.84 -27.12 -2.42
N PHE A 969 -15.00 -27.67 -2.09
CA PHE A 969 -15.87 -27.08 -1.06
C PHE A 969 -16.72 -28.12 -0.33
N THR A 970 -17.15 -27.76 0.87
CA THR A 970 -18.28 -28.41 1.53
C THR A 970 -19.49 -27.48 1.46
N VAL A 971 -20.68 -28.06 1.31
CA VAL A 971 -21.94 -27.34 1.48
C VAL A 971 -22.82 -28.09 2.48
N ARG A 972 -23.41 -27.32 3.38
CA ARG A 972 -24.27 -27.79 4.46
C ARG A 972 -25.66 -27.19 4.28
N TYR A 973 -26.64 -28.04 3.96
CA TYR A 973 -28.04 -27.66 3.87
C TYR A 973 -28.75 -27.95 5.20
N THR A 974 -29.51 -26.99 5.74
CA THR A 974 -30.30 -27.16 6.98
C THR A 974 -31.70 -26.57 6.88
N GLY A 975 -32.65 -27.13 7.62
CA GLY A 975 -34.02 -26.62 7.70
C GLY A 975 -34.99 -27.63 8.31
N THR A 976 -36.29 -27.34 8.23
CA THR A 976 -37.35 -28.20 8.77
C THR A 976 -38.28 -28.70 7.67
N LEU A 977 -38.54 -30.01 7.65
CA LEU A 977 -39.41 -30.70 6.70
C LEU A 977 -40.73 -31.12 7.35
N SER A 978 -41.84 -30.94 6.64
CA SER A 978 -43.14 -31.53 7.03
C SER A 978 -43.25 -32.98 6.51
N HIS A 979 -43.66 -33.93 7.35
CA HIS A 979 -43.71 -35.35 6.96
C HIS A 979 -44.88 -36.11 7.61
N THR A 980 -45.21 -37.31 7.09
CA THR A 980 -46.38 -38.10 7.56
C THR A 980 -45.99 -39.37 8.34
N GLY A 981 -44.83 -39.32 9.02
CA GLY A 981 -44.33 -40.37 9.91
C GLY A 981 -43.22 -41.25 9.35
N HIS A 982 -43.03 -41.30 8.03
CA HIS A 982 -41.84 -41.90 7.41
C HIS A 982 -41.01 -40.82 6.71
N LEU A 983 -39.73 -41.09 6.47
CA LEU A 983 -38.88 -40.37 5.53
C LEU A 983 -37.93 -41.36 4.86
N SER A 984 -37.85 -41.31 3.54
CA SER A 984 -36.91 -42.06 2.72
C SER A 984 -36.05 -41.09 1.93
N VAL A 985 -34.76 -41.43 1.78
CA VAL A 985 -33.79 -40.73 0.92
C VAL A 985 -33.35 -41.71 -0.15
N ARG A 986 -33.12 -41.23 -1.38
CA ARG A 986 -32.42 -41.98 -2.44
C ARG A 986 -31.41 -41.10 -3.17
N GLU A 987 -30.49 -41.80 -3.80
CA GLU A 987 -29.55 -41.37 -4.84
C GLU A 987 -30.01 -42.02 -6.18
N GLU A 988 -29.66 -41.48 -7.35
CA GLU A 988 -30.11 -41.94 -8.68
C GLU A 988 -28.98 -42.20 -9.73
N ASP A 989 -27.68 -42.04 -9.43
CA ASP A 989 -26.53 -42.28 -10.35
C ASP A 989 -25.23 -42.81 -9.67
N ASP A 990 -24.72 -43.96 -10.12
CA ASP A 990 -23.63 -44.74 -9.51
C ASP A 990 -22.19 -44.15 -9.68
N SER A 991 -22.01 -42.84 -9.88
CA SER A 991 -20.72 -42.20 -10.26
C SER A 991 -20.03 -41.42 -9.12
N TYR A 992 -19.61 -42.14 -8.08
CA TYR A 992 -19.33 -41.62 -6.73
C TYR A 992 -17.85 -41.29 -6.37
N ARG A 993 -16.95 -40.99 -7.32
CA ARG A 993 -15.50 -40.83 -7.00
C ARG A 993 -15.07 -39.47 -6.42
N ARG A 994 -15.84 -38.41 -6.67
CA ARG A 994 -15.45 -37.02 -6.36
C ARG A 994 -16.18 -36.40 -5.16
N MET A 995 -17.14 -37.12 -4.58
CA MET A 995 -18.06 -36.57 -3.59
C MET A 995 -18.48 -37.61 -2.56
N ALA A 996 -18.86 -37.13 -1.39
CA ALA A 996 -19.64 -37.88 -0.41
C ALA A 996 -20.75 -36.97 0.12
N SER A 997 -21.82 -37.59 0.59
CA SER A 997 -22.89 -36.86 1.26
C SER A 997 -23.40 -37.63 2.47
N TRP A 998 -23.92 -36.88 3.43
CA TRP A 998 -24.50 -37.40 4.66
C TRP A 998 -25.80 -36.67 4.95
N VAL A 999 -26.89 -37.42 5.06
CA VAL A 999 -28.21 -36.88 5.43
C VAL A 999 -28.53 -37.25 6.87
N PHE A 1000 -28.74 -36.26 7.74
CA PHE A 1000 -29.13 -36.42 9.14
C PHE A 1000 -30.55 -35.90 9.35
N VAL A 1001 -31.33 -36.57 10.19
CA VAL A 1001 -32.76 -36.27 10.37
C VAL A 1001 -33.15 -36.32 11.84
N GLY A 1002 -33.81 -35.25 12.33
CA GLY A 1002 -34.34 -35.15 13.68
C GLY A 1002 -33.25 -35.16 14.74
N GLY A 1003 -33.35 -36.06 15.72
CA GLY A 1003 -32.42 -36.13 16.85
C GLY A 1003 -30.98 -36.52 16.50
N ASP A 1004 -30.73 -36.91 15.24
CA ASP A 1004 -29.42 -37.28 14.71
C ASP A 1004 -28.72 -36.12 13.96
N VAL A 1005 -29.38 -34.98 13.78
CA VAL A 1005 -28.80 -33.73 13.24
C VAL A 1005 -27.64 -33.25 14.14
N GLY A 1006 -26.52 -32.86 13.54
CA GLY A 1006 -25.27 -32.57 14.27
C GLY A 1006 -24.55 -33.82 14.80
N GLY A 1007 -25.03 -35.03 14.49
CA GLY A 1007 -24.42 -36.30 14.89
C GLY A 1007 -23.17 -36.67 14.10
N SER A 1008 -22.53 -37.78 14.47
CA SER A 1008 -21.37 -38.32 13.75
C SER A 1008 -21.80 -39.19 12.57
N ARG A 1009 -20.88 -39.53 11.65
CA ARG A 1009 -21.11 -40.41 10.48
C ARG A 1009 -22.07 -41.59 10.75
N GLY A 1010 -21.92 -42.27 11.90
CA GLY A 1010 -22.74 -43.42 12.28
C GLY A 1010 -24.22 -43.15 12.63
N SER A 1011 -24.65 -41.89 12.66
CA SER A 1011 -26.06 -41.48 12.82
C SER A 1011 -26.67 -40.88 11.55
N ALA A 1012 -25.96 -40.88 10.42
CA ALA A 1012 -26.53 -40.50 9.13
C ALA A 1012 -27.63 -41.49 8.71
N LEU A 1013 -28.74 -40.96 8.22
CA LEU A 1013 -29.83 -41.70 7.60
C LEU A 1013 -29.44 -42.27 6.24
N HIS A 1014 -28.66 -41.51 5.47
CA HIS A 1014 -28.15 -41.91 4.17
C HIS A 1014 -26.73 -41.38 4.04
N GLU A 1015 -25.84 -42.20 3.51
CA GLU A 1015 -24.44 -41.90 3.26
C GLU A 1015 -24.10 -42.40 1.85
N ILE A 1016 -23.64 -41.51 0.96
CA ILE A 1016 -23.10 -41.92 -0.34
C ILE A 1016 -21.62 -42.25 -0.16
N TYR A 1017 -21.26 -43.52 -0.34
CA TYR A 1017 -19.87 -43.97 -0.44
C TYR A 1017 -19.70 -45.08 -1.49
N HIS A 1018 -18.54 -45.06 -2.13
CA HIS A 1018 -18.02 -45.93 -3.18
C HIS A 1018 -18.47 -47.42 -3.21
N PHE A 1019 -19.64 -47.70 -3.81
CA PHE A 1019 -20.18 -49.05 -4.01
C PHE A 1019 -20.09 -49.55 -5.46
N THR A 1020 -19.11 -50.41 -5.75
CA THR A 1020 -19.04 -51.11 -7.04
C THR A 1020 -20.06 -52.26 -7.13
N GLY A 1021 -21.36 -51.95 -7.28
CA GLY A 1021 -22.38 -52.89 -7.76
C GLY A 1021 -23.85 -52.62 -7.38
N ASP A 1022 -24.67 -52.39 -8.42
CA ASP A 1022 -26.14 -52.48 -8.55
C ASP A 1022 -27.07 -51.68 -7.58
N ASP A 1023 -27.63 -50.59 -8.14
CA ASP A 1023 -29.04 -50.16 -8.12
C ASP A 1023 -29.64 -49.45 -6.86
N ASP A 1024 -29.90 -48.13 -6.98
CA ASP A 1024 -30.85 -47.30 -6.19
C ASP A 1024 -30.80 -47.50 -4.65
N GLU A 1025 -29.78 -46.95 -3.95
CA GLU A 1025 -29.71 -47.02 -2.47
C GLU A 1025 -30.77 -46.16 -1.77
N THR A 1026 -31.99 -46.70 -1.64
CA THR A 1026 -33.07 -46.09 -0.85
C THR A 1026 -32.95 -46.47 0.64
N VAL A 1027 -32.62 -45.51 1.50
CA VAL A 1027 -32.61 -45.68 2.96
C VAL A 1027 -33.82 -44.98 3.58
N SER A 1028 -34.33 -45.46 4.74
CA SER A 1028 -35.58 -44.96 5.32
C SER A 1028 -35.62 -44.95 6.85
N ALA A 1029 -36.12 -43.85 7.40
CA ALA A 1029 -36.38 -43.63 8.82
C ALA A 1029 -37.88 -43.46 9.10
N THR A 1030 -38.21 -43.44 10.39
CA THR A 1030 -39.56 -43.16 10.92
C THR A 1030 -39.42 -42.10 12.01
N PRO A 1031 -39.26 -40.81 11.65
CA PRO A 1031 -39.02 -39.75 12.61
C PRO A 1031 -40.26 -39.49 13.49
N THR A 1032 -40.06 -38.90 14.67
CA THR A 1032 -41.15 -38.63 15.62
C THR A 1032 -41.64 -37.18 15.52
N GLY A 1033 -42.73 -36.96 14.77
CA GLY A 1033 -43.37 -35.66 14.64
C GLY A 1033 -44.30 -35.61 13.42
N ASP A 1034 -44.95 -34.46 13.24
CA ASP A 1034 -45.55 -34.05 11.95
C ASP A 1034 -44.54 -33.21 11.12
N SER A 1035 -43.45 -32.76 11.76
CA SER A 1035 -42.32 -32.06 11.18
C SER A 1035 -41.01 -32.54 11.81
N VAL A 1036 -39.90 -32.44 11.08
CA VAL A 1036 -38.59 -32.89 11.52
C VAL A 1036 -37.48 -32.05 10.87
N ASP A 1037 -36.42 -31.78 11.64
CA ASP A 1037 -35.26 -31.05 11.15
C ASP A 1037 -34.37 -31.95 10.28
N ILE A 1038 -33.70 -31.36 9.30
CA ILE A 1038 -32.76 -32.03 8.39
C ILE A 1038 -31.45 -31.26 8.33
N GLU A 1039 -30.35 -32.01 8.23
CA GLU A 1039 -29.03 -31.52 7.85
C GLU A 1039 -28.51 -32.42 6.72
N VAL A 1040 -28.11 -31.83 5.59
CA VAL A 1040 -27.40 -32.55 4.52
C VAL A 1040 -26.05 -31.90 4.32
N ILE A 1041 -24.98 -32.66 4.52
CA ILE A 1041 -23.61 -32.21 4.22
C ILE A 1041 -23.18 -32.92 2.95
N VAL A 1042 -22.65 -32.16 1.98
CA VAL A 1042 -22.02 -32.67 0.76
C VAL A 1042 -20.61 -32.10 0.67
N VAL A 1043 -19.63 -32.96 0.36
CA VAL A 1043 -18.26 -32.55 0.04
C VAL A 1043 -18.01 -32.72 -1.46
N TRP A 1044 -17.35 -31.74 -2.06
CA TRP A 1044 -17.05 -31.66 -3.48
C TRP A 1044 -15.54 -31.48 -3.71
N CYS A 1045 -14.96 -32.27 -4.61
CA CYS A 1045 -13.53 -32.23 -4.97
C CYS A 1045 -13.33 -32.06 -6.48
N SER A 1046 -12.50 -31.08 -6.86
CA SER A 1046 -12.01 -30.94 -8.23
C SER A 1046 -10.81 -31.87 -8.47
N THR A 1047 -10.98 -32.88 -9.34
CA THR A 1047 -9.87 -33.75 -9.79
C THR A 1047 -9.90 -33.90 -11.32
N ALA A 1048 -8.78 -33.58 -11.97
CA ALA A 1048 -8.66 -33.65 -13.42
C ALA A 1048 -8.77 -35.09 -13.96
N GLY A 1049 -9.30 -35.25 -15.17
CA GLY A 1049 -9.19 -36.49 -15.96
C GLY A 1049 -10.22 -37.61 -15.75
N GLU A 1050 -11.19 -37.48 -14.84
CA GLU A 1050 -12.27 -38.48 -14.66
C GLU A 1050 -13.62 -38.08 -15.31
N THR A 1051 -14.46 -39.08 -15.55
CA THR A 1051 -15.73 -39.01 -16.32
C THR A 1051 -16.81 -38.15 -15.66
N ALA A 1052 -17.78 -37.73 -16.47
CA ALA A 1052 -19.00 -37.06 -16.03
C ALA A 1052 -19.70 -37.81 -14.88
N PHE A 1053 -20.33 -37.05 -13.99
CA PHE A 1053 -21.14 -37.54 -12.87
C PHE A 1053 -22.46 -36.78 -12.83
N THR A 1054 -23.48 -37.41 -12.25
CA THR A 1054 -24.67 -36.74 -11.73
C THR A 1054 -24.80 -37.08 -10.24
N LEU A 1055 -25.22 -36.13 -9.42
CA LEU A 1055 -25.78 -36.41 -8.09
C LEU A 1055 -27.20 -35.89 -8.07
N GLN A 1056 -28.16 -36.74 -7.72
CA GLN A 1056 -29.52 -36.29 -7.45
C GLN A 1056 -30.05 -36.92 -6.18
N GLN A 1057 -30.31 -36.08 -5.17
CA GLN A 1057 -30.93 -36.51 -3.93
C GLN A 1057 -32.42 -36.20 -3.90
N SER A 1058 -33.21 -37.22 -3.63
CA SER A 1058 -34.66 -37.09 -3.48
C SER A 1058 -35.15 -37.64 -2.14
N LEU A 1059 -36.22 -37.04 -1.62
CA LEU A 1059 -36.89 -37.41 -0.37
C LEU A 1059 -38.35 -37.83 -0.63
N THR A 1060 -38.92 -38.73 0.19
CA THR A 1060 -40.37 -38.98 0.24
C THR A 1060 -40.85 -39.38 1.64
N SER A 1061 -42.12 -39.14 1.99
CA SER A 1061 -42.61 -39.19 3.39
C SER A 1061 -43.57 -40.32 3.78
N ALA A 1062 -43.96 -41.20 2.84
CA ALA A 1062 -44.75 -42.42 3.12
C ALA A 1062 -44.82 -43.35 1.91
N SER A 1063 -45.20 -42.78 0.77
CA SER A 1063 -45.27 -43.41 -0.57
C SER A 1063 -45.64 -42.35 -1.62
N GLY A 1064 -45.15 -41.12 -1.43
CA GLY A 1064 -45.45 -39.99 -2.29
C GLY A 1064 -44.63 -40.03 -3.58
N PRO A 1065 -44.73 -39.03 -4.45
CA PRO A 1065 -43.65 -38.75 -5.38
C PRO A 1065 -42.34 -38.57 -4.61
N TRP A 1066 -41.23 -38.81 -5.28
CA TRP A 1066 -39.91 -38.36 -4.86
C TRP A 1066 -39.82 -36.87 -5.16
N GLU A 1067 -39.37 -36.08 -4.19
CA GLU A 1067 -39.24 -34.63 -4.28
C GLU A 1067 -37.78 -34.24 -3.98
N THR A 1068 -37.23 -33.28 -4.72
CA THR A 1068 -35.87 -32.75 -4.53
C THR A 1068 -35.69 -32.29 -3.09
N VAL A 1069 -34.58 -32.65 -2.44
CA VAL A 1069 -34.35 -32.32 -1.03
C VAL A 1069 -34.40 -30.79 -0.81
N GLY A 1070 -35.28 -30.36 0.10
CA GLY A 1070 -35.59 -28.95 0.35
C GLY A 1070 -36.92 -28.47 -0.25
N THR A 1071 -37.52 -29.21 -1.18
CA THR A 1071 -38.87 -28.93 -1.70
C THR A 1071 -39.88 -28.97 -0.56
N GLY A 1072 -40.57 -27.85 -0.31
CA GLY A 1072 -41.54 -27.75 0.80
C GLY A 1072 -40.91 -27.73 2.20
N ALA A 1073 -39.59 -27.58 2.30
CA ALA A 1073 -38.92 -27.28 3.57
C ALA A 1073 -39.12 -25.81 3.96
N THR A 1074 -38.93 -25.51 5.24
CA THR A 1074 -38.78 -24.13 5.75
C THR A 1074 -37.31 -23.92 6.11
N ALA A 1075 -36.71 -22.86 5.56
CA ALA A 1075 -35.31 -22.53 5.80
C ALA A 1075 -35.09 -22.08 7.25
N ALA A 1076 -33.99 -22.53 7.86
CA ALA A 1076 -33.57 -22.06 9.17
C ALA A 1076 -32.96 -20.66 9.05
N LEU A 1077 -33.80 -19.62 9.05
CA LEU A 1077 -33.32 -18.22 9.05
C LEU A 1077 -32.76 -17.86 10.42
N ASP A 1078 -31.45 -18.02 10.60
CA ASP A 1078 -30.73 -17.55 11.78
C ASP A 1078 -30.32 -16.08 11.62
N ALA A 1079 -30.58 -15.26 12.63
CA ALA A 1079 -30.13 -13.88 12.70
C ALA A 1079 -28.61 -13.75 12.89
N ALA A 1080 -27.90 -14.82 13.26
CA ALA A 1080 -26.45 -14.87 13.22
C ALA A 1080 -25.89 -14.93 11.78
N LEU A 1081 -26.59 -15.61 10.87
CA LEU A 1081 -26.19 -15.78 9.46
C LEU A 1081 -26.77 -14.69 8.55
N PHE A 1082 -27.96 -14.17 8.88
CA PHE A 1082 -28.58 -13.03 8.21
C PHE A 1082 -28.81 -11.87 9.19
N PRO A 1083 -27.76 -11.28 9.79
CA PRO A 1083 -27.90 -10.20 10.75
C PRO A 1083 -28.42 -8.92 10.07
N PRO A 1084 -29.34 -8.16 10.71
CA PRO A 1084 -29.78 -6.87 10.20
C PRO A 1084 -28.62 -5.87 10.09
N VAL A 1085 -28.87 -4.74 9.42
CA VAL A 1085 -27.90 -3.65 9.23
C VAL A 1085 -28.05 -2.52 10.25
N LEU A 1086 -29.26 -2.27 10.73
CA LEU A 1086 -29.60 -1.34 11.81
C LEU A 1086 -30.39 -2.05 12.91
#